data_AF-A0A937BHM6-F1
#
_entry.id   AF-A0A937BHM6-F1
#
_cell.length_a   1.000
_cell.length_b   1.000
_cell.length_c   1.000
_cell.angle_alpha   90.00
_cell.angle_beta   90.00
_cell.angle_gamma   90.00
#
_symmetry.space_group_name_H-M   'P 1'
#
loop_
_entity.id
_entity.type
_entity.pdbx_description
1 polymer ?
#
loop_
_entity_poly.entity_id
_entity_poly.type
_entity_poly.pdbx_seq_one_letter_code
_entity_poly.pdbx_strand_id
1 'polypeptide(L)'
;MNSLPLPIEKNANSQGGGLSQAAWGNIFSRVVAWCLPVTYFLVTISFYLRTYDSAQIKITFTQVGCSLVMLFWFLQLVFQRRWPFSRKDLPIVAPFLAILASGVVSFVQSSFRAGSLEEFTRRIFYSFMALIVIAEFRGMDRQRRLLRWLVAAFAVTVFYGFVQYFDGRLFPPGLTKVGLDPFIWRQAFSLRVFSSFGNPNFYGNFLVIITPILIALYFKNRGKTFQPFLLIACLVPVVILTDKLFANKFGGISAHNQIWVTVSLLAALISVLGVIWWKSPSASASGMLIFLGATFVNLYATETKGAWVGFIGAIVASGFLIGLFLVGPKARRLTYGLMIISLTMAIGGFAVVRHYAQQRKQSVDFRVFTWIGTWDMIRAQPWFGSGIGSFKWAYPAYRRPEIILLEARSNTETDHAEDEYLEVMFDEGMVGFGIFLWLILSGSVVGIRLLNRLTAGGPRPPPDMAFDERVYKVMAYLGAWWGALVHWFMDVSVRFVSSGIFSFLLPALVVSFARNDPMPDQQDRPSRADLWVRMGVAVFWMAFFLFPDKTLKPMIAPGGILFMGACLLVLGEILEQRLSPNTPRLSPYPFLLAASLCVVAEFFEIPELGSEGLTAIHVLRIFSGLGLFFVGWLIQRTGAESSSKLDPLSDGPGPDARAIGLAALGIVVWLGGASLWRGYFLGDVSHNVAIFFSKQNIWMRSPEFDERVKVPGYPPEMREEYEQVGGALEHYEKTAELNPGFPMARYFVGNVYNDWGSNVFEASRQARQKGDLKTAETLRARAIENWKKSLDAYGKVKAFAPNYVQTHHQVGLVYLKMGEMESSVGSKEKAEEYWQKALKNFNLYRQLDPVFPPNYYRQSYVHFMRGDMVKAEEAYLGALVYNSTNVVGRFYNDRNAETYSNLGRLYYVQLVNQNPTAAVLPANSNAFQKAERYYLKALEEAKLSGNREDQIAMEPAKALAVLYSRVGDNEKSKELWLKIRGWNPEDPDVQRVFSTAPVSAR
;
A
#
# COMPACT_ATOMS: atom_id res chain seq x y z
N MET A 1 -77.21 34.69 -16.41
CA MET A 1 -77.64 34.97 -15.03
C MET A 1 -77.87 33.63 -14.35
N ASN A 2 -77.34 33.23 -13.20
CA ASN A 2 -76.34 33.68 -12.23
C ASN A 2 -76.05 32.38 -11.43
N SER A 3 -74.87 31.76 -11.48
CA SER A 3 -73.73 31.97 -10.56
C SER A 3 -74.10 32.57 -9.19
N LEU A 4 -73.98 31.78 -8.12
CA LEU A 4 -73.57 32.23 -6.78
C LEU A 4 -72.73 31.11 -6.11
N PRO A 5 -71.77 31.47 -5.24
CA PRO A 5 -70.40 30.93 -5.27
C PRO A 5 -70.02 30.16 -4.00
N LEU A 6 -69.04 29.27 -4.15
CA LEU A 6 -68.28 28.69 -3.03
C LEU A 6 -67.29 29.73 -2.46
N PRO A 7 -66.93 29.64 -1.16
CA PRO A 7 -66.18 30.67 -0.49
C PRO A 7 -64.74 30.75 -0.99
N ILE A 8 -64.30 31.99 -1.18
CA ILE A 8 -62.93 32.40 -1.46
C ILE A 8 -62.10 32.11 -0.20
N GLU A 9 -61.34 31.02 -0.20
CA GLU A 9 -60.14 30.96 0.65
C GLU A 9 -59.03 31.75 -0.03
N LYS A 10 -58.58 32.78 0.69
CA LYS A 10 -57.48 33.67 0.33
C LYS A 10 -56.22 32.88 0.00
N ASN A 11 -55.82 32.96 -1.26
CA ASN A 11 -54.45 32.65 -1.65
C ASN A 11 -53.54 33.86 -1.41
N ALA A 12 -52.27 33.52 -1.15
CA ALA A 12 -51.08 34.35 -1.31
C ALA A 12 -50.80 35.42 -0.23
N ASN A 13 -50.10 34.98 0.82
CA ASN A 13 -48.82 35.60 1.13
C ASN A 13 -47.71 34.58 0.82
N SER A 14 -46.88 34.95 -0.15
CA SER A 14 -45.68 34.25 -0.58
C SER A 14 -44.69 34.08 0.57
N GLN A 15 -44.34 32.83 0.92
CA GLN A 15 -43.05 32.53 1.55
C GLN A 15 -42.48 31.18 1.07
N GLY A 16 -41.42 31.28 0.26
CA GLY A 16 -40.35 30.28 0.13
C GLY A 16 -40.62 29.04 -0.72
N GLY A 17 -40.35 29.12 -2.03
CA GLY A 17 -40.22 27.95 -2.90
C GLY A 17 -38.99 27.10 -2.55
N GLY A 18 -39.08 26.29 -1.49
CA GLY A 18 -38.06 25.35 -1.05
C GLY A 18 -38.52 23.90 -1.20
N LEU A 19 -37.58 22.99 -1.47
CA LEU A 19 -37.87 21.54 -1.48
C LEU A 19 -38.39 21.07 -0.11
N SER A 20 -39.42 20.22 -0.12
CA SER A 20 -39.92 19.60 1.11
C SER A 20 -38.85 18.73 1.78
N GLN A 21 -38.97 18.50 3.08
CA GLN A 21 -37.97 17.73 3.84
C GLN A 21 -37.77 16.30 3.27
N ALA A 22 -38.84 15.67 2.80
CA ALA A 22 -38.77 14.35 2.15
C ALA A 22 -38.05 14.39 0.79
N ALA A 23 -38.22 15.47 0.03
CA ALA A 23 -37.53 15.65 -1.25
C ALA A 23 -36.01 15.73 -1.06
N TRP A 24 -35.55 16.43 -0.02
CA TRP A 24 -34.14 16.46 0.36
C TRP A 24 -33.57 15.08 0.70
N GLY A 25 -34.29 14.31 1.54
CA GLY A 25 -33.91 12.94 1.86
C GLY A 25 -33.75 12.07 0.61
N ASN A 26 -34.65 12.20 -0.36
CA ASN A 26 -34.58 11.47 -1.62
C ASN A 26 -33.39 11.87 -2.50
N ILE A 27 -33.04 13.15 -2.54
CA ILE A 27 -31.84 13.63 -3.25
C ILE A 27 -30.59 13.00 -2.64
N PHE A 28 -30.43 13.05 -1.31
CA PHE A 28 -29.26 12.47 -0.65
C PHE A 28 -29.16 10.95 -0.86
N SER A 29 -30.28 10.24 -0.87
CA SER A 29 -30.32 8.81 -1.20
C SER A 29 -29.82 8.54 -2.63
N ARG A 30 -30.20 9.38 -3.61
CA ARG A 30 -29.67 9.30 -4.98
C ARG A 30 -28.16 9.58 -5.03
N VAL A 31 -27.67 10.56 -4.25
CA VAL A 31 -26.24 10.86 -4.14
C VAL A 31 -25.48 9.64 -3.60
N VAL A 32 -25.94 9.01 -2.52
CA VAL A 32 -25.34 7.76 -1.98
C VAL A 32 -25.28 6.68 -3.05
N ALA A 33 -26.36 6.51 -3.82
CA ALA A 33 -26.47 5.49 -4.86
C ALA A 33 -25.51 5.70 -6.06
N TRP A 34 -24.94 6.89 -6.22
CA TRP A 34 -23.92 7.21 -7.23
C TRP A 34 -22.52 7.30 -6.65
N CYS A 35 -22.38 7.95 -5.50
CA CYS A 35 -21.10 8.22 -4.87
C CYS A 35 -20.39 6.93 -4.44
N LEU A 36 -21.13 5.92 -3.94
CA LEU A 36 -20.53 4.66 -3.52
C LEU A 36 -19.90 3.89 -4.70
N PRO A 37 -20.60 3.59 -5.81
CA PRO A 37 -19.97 2.94 -6.97
C PRO A 37 -18.77 3.70 -7.55
N VAL A 38 -18.86 5.03 -7.64
CA VAL A 38 -17.76 5.88 -8.15
C VAL A 38 -16.55 5.83 -7.21
N THR A 39 -16.77 5.86 -5.90
CA THR A 39 -15.69 5.73 -4.91
C THR A 39 -14.93 4.42 -5.08
N TYR A 40 -15.65 3.29 -5.19
CA TYR A 40 -15.03 1.98 -5.40
C TYR A 40 -14.26 1.91 -6.73
N PHE A 41 -14.81 2.50 -7.80
CA PHE A 41 -14.13 2.60 -9.08
C PHE A 41 -12.82 3.38 -8.97
N LEU A 42 -12.84 4.58 -8.40
CA LEU A 42 -11.68 5.46 -8.25
C LEU A 42 -10.59 4.82 -7.39
N VAL A 43 -10.94 4.22 -6.24
CA VAL A 43 -9.99 3.50 -5.38
C VAL A 43 -9.30 2.36 -6.14
N THR A 44 -10.05 1.66 -7.01
CA THR A 44 -9.51 0.53 -7.78
C THR A 44 -8.50 1.00 -8.85
N ILE A 45 -8.82 2.03 -9.63
CA ILE A 45 -8.02 2.40 -10.80
C ILE A 45 -6.89 3.41 -10.51
N SER A 46 -6.95 4.15 -9.41
CA SER A 46 -6.04 5.27 -9.14
C SER A 46 -4.66 4.84 -8.64
N PHE A 47 -3.62 5.56 -9.04
CA PHE A 47 -2.27 5.47 -8.48
C PHE A 47 -1.58 6.83 -8.70
N TYR A 48 -0.63 7.17 -7.83
CA TYR A 48 0.13 8.40 -7.90
C TYR A 48 1.57 8.12 -7.50
N LEU A 49 2.54 8.50 -8.35
CA LEU A 49 3.92 8.06 -8.22
C LEU A 49 4.87 9.12 -7.67
N ARG A 50 4.35 10.30 -7.28
CA ARG A 50 5.15 11.35 -6.63
C ARG A 50 5.02 11.35 -5.10
N THR A 51 4.34 10.37 -4.54
CA THR A 51 4.25 10.08 -3.09
C THR A 51 5.25 8.99 -2.68
N TYR A 52 5.60 8.93 -1.39
CA TYR A 52 6.50 7.90 -0.86
C TYR A 52 5.81 6.54 -0.95
N ASP A 53 4.54 6.50 -0.55
CA ASP A 53 3.66 5.37 -0.82
C ASP A 53 2.79 5.65 -2.04
N SER A 54 2.98 4.86 -3.11
CA SER A 54 2.17 4.95 -4.32
C SER A 54 0.68 4.64 -4.11
N ALA A 55 0.34 3.95 -3.00
CA ALA A 55 -1.03 3.67 -2.60
C ALA A 55 -1.68 4.81 -1.80
N GLN A 56 -0.94 5.84 -1.39
CA GLN A 56 -1.46 6.93 -0.56
C GLN A 56 -2.65 7.66 -1.20
N ILE A 57 -2.68 7.77 -2.53
CA ILE A 57 -3.84 8.32 -3.25
C ILE A 57 -5.10 7.47 -3.08
N LYS A 58 -4.96 6.13 -3.09
CA LYS A 58 -6.08 5.20 -2.87
C LYS A 58 -6.59 5.29 -1.44
N ILE A 59 -5.67 5.46 -0.48
CA ILE A 59 -6.01 5.65 0.94
C ILE A 59 -6.83 6.93 1.07
N THR A 60 -6.35 8.03 0.48
CA THR A 60 -7.04 9.33 0.46
C THR A 60 -8.43 9.23 -0.16
N PHE A 61 -8.55 8.56 -1.31
CA PHE A 61 -9.84 8.32 -1.96
C PHE A 61 -10.80 7.47 -1.15
N THR A 62 -10.28 6.46 -0.46
CA THR A 62 -11.09 5.66 0.48
C THR A 62 -11.57 6.56 1.62
N GLN A 63 -10.67 7.34 2.23
CA GLN A 63 -11.00 8.20 3.37
C GLN A 63 -12.02 9.29 3.00
N VAL A 64 -11.80 10.01 1.90
CA VAL A 64 -12.69 11.08 1.43
C VAL A 64 -13.98 10.51 0.86
N GLY A 65 -13.92 9.48 0.02
CA GLY A 65 -15.09 8.89 -0.63
C GLY A 65 -16.00 8.17 0.36
N CYS A 66 -15.46 7.33 1.26
CA CYS A 66 -16.27 6.64 2.27
C CYS A 66 -16.87 7.63 3.29
N SER A 67 -16.11 8.63 3.75
CA SER A 67 -16.66 9.67 4.64
C SER A 67 -17.73 10.52 3.96
N LEU A 68 -17.62 10.78 2.65
CA LEU A 68 -18.64 11.50 1.89
C LEU A 68 -19.92 10.66 1.72
N VAL A 69 -19.79 9.37 1.43
CA VAL A 69 -20.94 8.44 1.38
C VAL A 69 -21.61 8.36 2.76
N MET A 70 -20.84 8.30 3.85
CA MET A 70 -21.36 8.33 5.21
C MET A 70 -22.07 9.66 5.53
N LEU A 71 -21.51 10.80 5.11
CA LEU A 71 -22.14 12.11 5.28
C LEU A 71 -23.50 12.14 4.58
N PHE A 72 -23.55 11.79 3.29
CA PHE A 72 -24.81 11.84 2.56
C PHE A 72 -25.83 10.82 3.05
N TRP A 73 -25.38 9.66 3.54
CA TRP A 73 -26.28 8.74 4.22
C TRP A 73 -26.80 9.31 5.53
N PHE A 74 -25.96 9.94 6.36
CA PHE A 74 -26.40 10.64 7.57
C PHE A 74 -27.42 11.75 7.25
N LEU A 75 -27.14 12.58 6.24
CA LEU A 75 -28.07 13.62 5.77
C LEU A 75 -29.39 13.00 5.30
N GLN A 76 -29.34 11.91 4.53
CA GLN A 76 -30.54 11.17 4.15
C GLN A 76 -31.36 10.78 5.40
N LEU A 77 -30.74 10.19 6.43
CA LEU A 77 -31.43 9.74 7.64
C LEU A 77 -32.05 10.90 8.43
N VAL A 78 -31.32 12.02 8.55
CA VAL A 78 -31.79 13.23 9.24
C VAL A 78 -33.04 13.80 8.56
N PHE A 79 -33.01 13.95 7.24
CA PHE A 79 -34.12 14.54 6.50
C PHE A 79 -35.30 13.57 6.35
N GLN A 80 -35.06 12.26 6.19
CA GLN A 80 -36.12 11.25 6.17
C GLN A 80 -36.71 10.97 7.56
N ARG A 81 -36.05 11.40 8.65
CA ARG A 81 -36.43 11.13 10.06
C ARG A 81 -36.71 9.66 10.34
N ARG A 82 -35.99 8.78 9.66
CA ARG A 82 -36.25 7.35 9.72
C ARG A 82 -34.94 6.60 9.81
N TRP A 83 -34.75 5.89 10.91
CA TRP A 83 -33.69 4.91 11.00
C TRP A 83 -33.98 3.74 10.05
N PRO A 84 -33.01 3.28 9.24
CA PRO A 84 -33.31 2.33 8.20
C PRO A 84 -33.57 0.94 8.78
N PHE A 85 -32.95 0.57 9.91
CA PHE A 85 -33.04 -0.78 10.48
C PHE A 85 -34.12 -0.92 11.56
N SER A 86 -34.88 -2.01 11.48
CA SER A 86 -35.88 -2.40 12.47
C SER A 86 -35.35 -3.51 13.39
N ARG A 87 -36.05 -3.82 14.49
CA ARG A 87 -35.71 -4.98 15.35
C ARG A 87 -35.67 -6.31 14.58
N LYS A 88 -36.44 -6.44 13.50
CA LYS A 88 -36.45 -7.63 12.63
C LYS A 88 -35.16 -7.77 11.81
N ASP A 89 -34.45 -6.67 11.57
CA ASP A 89 -33.19 -6.67 10.83
C ASP A 89 -31.99 -7.04 11.71
N LEU A 90 -32.13 -7.05 13.05
CA LEU A 90 -31.02 -7.28 13.98
C LEU A 90 -30.25 -8.60 13.75
N PRO A 91 -30.88 -9.77 13.51
CA PRO A 91 -30.13 -11.01 13.31
C PRO A 91 -29.14 -10.95 12.13
N ILE A 92 -29.40 -10.05 11.19
CA ILE A 92 -28.66 -9.89 9.94
C ILE A 92 -27.64 -8.74 10.05
N VAL A 93 -27.97 -7.69 10.80
CA VAL A 93 -27.13 -6.48 10.95
C VAL A 93 -26.18 -6.58 12.15
N ALA A 94 -26.53 -7.34 13.18
CA ALA A 94 -25.75 -7.48 14.42
C ALA A 94 -24.29 -7.92 14.20
N PRO A 95 -23.96 -8.86 13.30
CA PRO A 95 -22.55 -9.23 13.06
C PRO A 95 -21.69 -8.04 12.57
N PHE A 96 -22.26 -7.18 11.71
CA PHE A 96 -21.56 -5.97 11.22
C PHE A 96 -21.41 -4.91 12.32
N LEU A 97 -22.43 -4.74 13.17
CA LEU A 97 -22.36 -3.86 14.34
C LEU A 97 -21.36 -4.37 15.38
N ALA A 98 -21.30 -5.68 15.59
CA ALA A 98 -20.37 -6.30 16.51
C ALA A 98 -18.92 -6.13 16.03
N ILE A 99 -18.66 -6.28 14.73
CA ILE A 99 -17.35 -5.99 14.13
C ILE A 99 -16.96 -4.51 14.26
N LEU A 100 -17.91 -3.61 14.10
CA LEU A 100 -17.67 -2.19 14.32
C LEU A 100 -17.32 -1.92 15.80
N ALA A 101 -18.09 -2.49 16.73
CA ALA A 101 -17.89 -2.33 18.16
C ALA A 101 -16.56 -2.94 18.63
N SER A 102 -16.21 -4.14 18.15
CA SER A 102 -14.95 -4.79 18.50
C SER A 102 -13.74 -3.98 18.04
N GLY A 103 -13.80 -3.41 16.83
CA GLY A 103 -12.77 -2.48 16.34
C GLY A 103 -12.61 -1.23 17.20
N VAL A 104 -13.71 -0.65 17.71
CA VAL A 104 -13.67 0.50 18.64
C VAL A 104 -13.03 0.10 19.97
N VAL A 105 -13.45 -1.01 20.56
CA VAL A 105 -12.87 -1.51 21.82
C VAL A 105 -11.38 -1.79 21.67
N SER A 106 -11.00 -2.49 20.60
CA SER A 106 -9.62 -2.82 20.28
C SER A 106 -8.76 -1.57 20.07
N PHE A 107 -9.26 -0.53 19.38
CA PHE A 107 -8.55 0.75 19.24
C PHE A 107 -8.35 1.47 20.58
N VAL A 108 -9.36 1.51 21.44
CA VAL A 108 -9.27 2.16 22.76
C VAL A 108 -8.24 1.48 23.65
N GLN A 109 -8.16 0.14 23.57
CA GLN A 109 -7.21 -0.70 24.31
C GLN A 109 -5.79 -0.70 23.73
N SER A 110 -5.61 -0.28 22.47
CA SER A 110 -4.30 -0.25 21.83
C SER A 110 -3.29 0.60 22.61
N SER A 111 -2.12 0.01 22.88
CA SER A 111 -0.97 0.73 23.44
C SER A 111 -0.34 1.68 22.41
N PHE A 112 -0.65 1.52 21.12
CA PHE A 112 -0.07 2.26 20.00
C PHE A 112 -1.12 3.09 19.26
N ARG A 113 -1.96 3.86 19.97
CA ARG A 113 -3.13 4.57 19.40
C ARG A 113 -2.84 5.38 18.13
N ALA A 114 -1.76 6.16 18.11
CA ALA A 114 -1.39 6.94 16.93
C ALA A 114 -1.09 6.05 15.72
N GLY A 115 -0.41 4.93 15.96
CA GLY A 115 -0.07 3.93 14.95
C GLY A 115 -1.25 3.05 14.51
N SER A 116 -2.24 2.87 15.38
CA SER A 116 -3.49 2.11 15.14
C SER A 116 -4.57 2.90 14.38
N LEU A 117 -4.44 4.23 14.28
CA LEU A 117 -5.49 5.09 13.75
C LEU A 117 -5.87 4.77 12.30
N GLU A 118 -4.88 4.39 11.49
CA GLU A 118 -5.06 4.13 10.07
C GLU A 118 -5.96 2.91 9.80
N GLU A 119 -5.67 1.79 10.48
CA GLU A 119 -6.47 0.57 10.40
C GLU A 119 -7.82 0.70 11.08
N PHE A 120 -7.86 1.37 12.23
CA PHE A 120 -9.13 1.69 12.89
C PHE A 120 -10.04 2.49 11.95
N THR A 121 -9.50 3.50 11.28
CA THR A 121 -10.24 4.31 10.30
C THR A 121 -10.76 3.44 9.14
N ARG A 122 -9.95 2.53 8.60
CA ARG A 122 -10.41 1.56 7.59
C ARG A 122 -11.55 0.67 8.11
N ARG A 123 -11.43 0.17 9.34
CA ARG A 123 -12.47 -0.64 9.99
C ARG A 123 -13.80 0.12 10.09
N ILE A 124 -13.77 1.38 10.51
CA ILE A 124 -14.95 2.26 10.51
C ILE A 124 -15.55 2.32 9.10
N PHE A 125 -14.74 2.68 8.10
CA PHE A 125 -15.26 2.83 6.73
C PHE A 125 -15.84 1.55 6.16
N TYR A 126 -15.16 0.40 6.30
CA TYR A 126 -15.67 -0.85 5.74
C TYR A 126 -16.96 -1.29 6.42
N SER A 127 -17.06 -1.15 7.75
CA SER A 127 -18.29 -1.46 8.49
C SER A 127 -19.43 -0.53 8.10
N PHE A 128 -19.19 0.77 7.97
CA PHE A 128 -20.23 1.71 7.54
C PHE A 128 -20.64 1.50 6.07
N MET A 129 -19.70 1.23 5.16
CA MET A 129 -20.05 0.90 3.77
C MET A 129 -20.93 -0.35 3.71
N ALA A 130 -20.64 -1.36 4.52
CA ALA A 130 -21.48 -2.55 4.65
C ALA A 130 -22.88 -2.22 5.16
N LEU A 131 -23.00 -1.45 6.24
CA LEU A 131 -24.30 -1.02 6.78
C LEU A 131 -25.10 -0.19 5.75
N ILE A 132 -24.45 0.73 5.05
CA ILE A 132 -25.06 1.54 3.99
C ILE A 132 -25.54 0.65 2.85
N VAL A 133 -24.77 -0.36 2.45
CA VAL A 133 -25.19 -1.31 1.41
C VAL A 133 -26.42 -2.12 1.84
N ILE A 134 -26.45 -2.61 3.08
CA ILE A 134 -27.62 -3.34 3.62
C ILE A 134 -28.84 -2.40 3.75
N ALA A 135 -28.62 -1.12 4.02
CA ALA A 135 -29.66 -0.11 4.09
C ALA A 135 -30.23 0.27 2.71
N GLU A 136 -29.34 0.63 1.79
CA GLU A 136 -29.62 1.43 0.61
C GLU A 136 -29.54 0.67 -0.71
N PHE A 137 -28.83 -0.46 -0.79
CA PHE A 137 -28.63 -1.21 -2.04
C PHE A 137 -29.57 -2.41 -2.13
N ARG A 138 -30.85 -2.19 -1.84
CA ARG A 138 -31.89 -3.24 -1.86
C ARG A 138 -32.52 -3.41 -3.23
N GLY A 139 -32.67 -2.32 -3.98
CA GLY A 139 -33.23 -2.34 -5.33
C GLY A 139 -32.26 -2.90 -6.38
N MET A 140 -32.82 -3.55 -7.39
CA MET A 140 -32.04 -4.17 -8.47
C MET A 140 -31.23 -3.17 -9.29
N ASP A 141 -31.73 -1.95 -9.47
CA ASP A 141 -31.07 -0.90 -10.24
C ASP A 141 -29.78 -0.41 -9.57
N ARG A 142 -29.83 -0.13 -8.26
CA ARG A 142 -28.64 0.27 -7.49
C ARG A 142 -27.57 -0.83 -7.47
N GLN A 143 -27.98 -2.07 -7.24
CA GLN A 143 -27.12 -3.26 -7.33
C GLN A 143 -26.46 -3.40 -8.71
N ARG A 144 -27.24 -3.20 -9.77
CA ARG A 144 -26.75 -3.29 -11.15
C ARG A 144 -25.78 -2.16 -11.48
N ARG A 145 -26.03 -0.94 -10.99
CA ARG A 145 -25.12 0.21 -11.12
C ARG A 145 -23.78 -0.08 -10.45
N LEU A 146 -23.78 -0.53 -9.20
CA LEU A 146 -22.55 -0.89 -8.48
C LEU A 146 -21.75 -1.95 -9.24
N LEU A 147 -22.41 -3.01 -9.70
CA LEU A 147 -21.76 -4.09 -10.45
C LEU A 147 -21.14 -3.62 -11.77
N ARG A 148 -21.78 -2.68 -12.49
CA ARG A 148 -21.23 -2.12 -13.73
C ARG A 148 -19.95 -1.33 -13.50
N TRP A 149 -19.93 -0.48 -12.47
CA TRP A 149 -18.73 0.28 -12.11
C TRP A 149 -17.59 -0.65 -11.68
N LEU A 150 -17.91 -1.73 -10.96
CA LEU A 150 -16.93 -2.77 -10.63
C LEU A 150 -16.37 -3.47 -11.88
N VAL A 151 -17.22 -3.86 -12.83
CA VAL A 151 -16.79 -4.46 -14.11
C VAL A 151 -15.99 -3.48 -14.97
N ALA A 152 -16.34 -2.19 -14.94
CA ALA A 152 -15.58 -1.14 -15.63
C ALA A 152 -14.18 -0.98 -15.01
N ALA A 153 -14.07 -0.94 -13.68
CA ALA A 153 -12.78 -0.93 -12.99
C ALA A 153 -11.96 -2.17 -13.36
N PHE A 154 -12.59 -3.35 -13.36
CA PHE A 154 -11.97 -4.58 -13.80
C PHE A 154 -11.42 -4.50 -15.23
N ALA A 155 -12.20 -3.99 -16.19
CA ALA A 155 -11.76 -3.86 -17.58
C ALA A 155 -10.51 -2.97 -17.71
N VAL A 156 -10.48 -1.83 -17.01
CA VAL A 156 -9.31 -0.92 -16.98
C VAL A 156 -8.09 -1.64 -16.40
N THR A 157 -8.26 -2.30 -15.25
CA THR A 157 -7.14 -2.95 -14.56
C THR A 157 -6.58 -4.16 -15.32
N VAL A 158 -7.43 -4.96 -15.96
CA VAL A 158 -6.99 -6.08 -16.80
C VAL A 158 -6.29 -5.61 -18.05
N PHE A 159 -6.79 -4.55 -18.68
CA PHE A 159 -6.11 -3.94 -19.82
C PHE A 159 -4.72 -3.44 -19.42
N TYR A 160 -4.61 -2.68 -18.34
CA TYR A 160 -3.31 -2.20 -17.86
C TYR A 160 -2.38 -3.34 -17.41
N GLY A 161 -2.94 -4.41 -16.83
CA GLY A 161 -2.17 -5.61 -16.50
C GLY A 161 -1.63 -6.33 -17.74
N PHE A 162 -2.33 -6.31 -18.88
CA PHE A 162 -1.76 -6.76 -20.16
C PHE A 162 -0.63 -5.86 -20.65
N VAL A 163 -0.76 -4.54 -20.52
CA VAL A 163 0.34 -3.61 -20.86
C VAL A 163 1.60 -3.99 -20.08
N GLN A 164 1.49 -4.21 -18.77
CA GLN A 164 2.60 -4.68 -17.94
C GLN A 164 3.11 -6.07 -18.33
N TYR A 165 2.21 -7.02 -18.62
CA TYR A 165 2.55 -8.38 -19.04
C TYR A 165 3.42 -8.41 -20.29
N PHE A 166 3.03 -7.64 -21.31
CA PHE A 166 3.75 -7.53 -22.58
C PHE A 166 5.00 -6.67 -22.42
N ASP A 167 4.97 -5.61 -21.61
CA ASP A 167 6.14 -4.78 -21.32
C ASP A 167 7.31 -5.64 -20.81
N GLY A 168 7.09 -6.44 -19.77
CA GLY A 168 8.14 -7.25 -19.17
C GLY A 168 8.72 -8.32 -20.11
N ARG A 169 7.94 -8.77 -21.12
CA ARG A 169 8.35 -9.81 -22.07
C ARG A 169 9.02 -9.27 -23.33
N LEU A 170 8.52 -8.14 -23.85
CA LEU A 170 9.06 -7.50 -25.05
C LEU A 170 10.25 -6.58 -24.72
N PHE A 171 10.27 -6.03 -23.50
CA PHE A 171 11.28 -5.08 -23.04
C PHE A 171 11.86 -5.52 -21.67
N PRO A 172 12.57 -6.67 -21.60
CA PRO A 172 13.00 -7.26 -20.34
C PRO A 172 13.95 -6.36 -19.52
N PRO A 173 14.01 -6.57 -18.19
CA PRO A 173 14.83 -5.75 -17.30
C PRO A 173 16.31 -5.70 -17.71
N GLY A 174 16.90 -4.50 -17.68
CA GLY A 174 18.34 -4.29 -17.93
C GLY A 174 18.72 -3.95 -19.37
N LEU A 175 17.79 -3.99 -20.33
CA LEU A 175 18.07 -3.70 -21.74
C LEU A 175 17.63 -2.30 -22.21
N THR A 176 16.51 -1.76 -21.72
CA THR A 176 16.00 -0.43 -22.12
C THR A 176 15.33 0.33 -20.97
N LYS A 177 15.59 1.65 -20.90
CA LYS A 177 14.86 2.59 -20.02
C LYS A 177 13.45 2.94 -20.54
N VAL A 178 13.14 2.54 -21.78
CA VAL A 178 11.88 2.82 -22.46
C VAL A 178 11.18 1.49 -22.75
N GLY A 179 9.88 1.41 -22.45
CA GLY A 179 9.01 0.26 -22.67
C GLY A 179 7.55 0.68 -22.89
N LEU A 180 6.62 -0.28 -22.88
CA LEU A 180 5.18 -0.03 -23.03
C LEU A 180 4.54 0.55 -21.77
N ASP A 181 5.06 0.23 -20.58
CA ASP A 181 4.60 0.84 -19.33
C ASP A 181 5.29 2.21 -19.15
N PRO A 182 4.57 3.33 -19.30
CA PRO A 182 5.20 4.66 -19.34
C PRO A 182 5.60 5.18 -17.96
N PHE A 183 5.30 4.44 -16.89
CA PHE A 183 5.40 4.90 -15.51
C PHE A 183 6.71 4.51 -14.83
N ILE A 184 7.18 5.33 -13.88
CA ILE A 184 8.47 5.14 -13.19
C ILE A 184 8.58 3.84 -12.38
N TRP A 185 7.44 3.25 -11.99
CA TRP A 185 7.36 1.98 -11.26
C TRP A 185 7.44 0.74 -12.16
N ARG A 186 7.66 0.93 -13.47
CA ARG A 186 7.82 -0.13 -14.44
C ARG A 186 8.83 -1.15 -13.91
N GLN A 187 8.41 -2.42 -13.86
CA GLN A 187 9.23 -3.54 -13.38
C GLN A 187 9.65 -3.45 -11.89
N ALA A 188 8.95 -2.67 -11.06
CA ALA A 188 9.18 -2.60 -9.61
C ALA A 188 9.08 -3.98 -8.92
N PHE A 189 8.28 -4.89 -9.47
CA PHE A 189 8.16 -6.29 -9.03
C PHE A 189 8.70 -7.28 -10.07
N SER A 190 9.77 -6.90 -10.79
CA SER A 190 10.33 -7.68 -11.90
C SER A 190 9.27 -7.94 -12.98
N LEU A 191 9.08 -9.18 -13.43
CA LEU A 191 8.11 -9.56 -14.46
C LEU A 191 6.67 -9.73 -13.94
N ARG A 192 6.43 -9.54 -12.64
CA ARG A 192 5.13 -9.76 -12.02
C ARG A 192 4.19 -8.61 -12.31
N VAL A 193 2.97 -8.96 -12.71
CA VAL A 193 1.90 -8.00 -13.02
C VAL A 193 1.15 -7.62 -11.74
N PHE A 194 0.88 -6.33 -11.56
CA PHE A 194 0.14 -5.79 -10.42
C PHE A 194 -0.88 -4.70 -10.81
N SER A 195 -0.94 -4.33 -12.09
CA SER A 195 -1.84 -3.29 -12.61
C SER A 195 -1.77 -2.01 -11.76
N SER A 196 -2.91 -1.38 -11.51
CA SER A 196 -3.03 -0.19 -10.66
C SER A 196 -3.00 -0.49 -9.16
N PHE A 197 -2.79 -1.73 -8.72
CA PHE A 197 -2.92 -2.10 -7.29
C PHE A 197 -1.63 -1.89 -6.48
N GLY A 198 -0.51 -1.55 -7.13
CA GLY A 198 0.78 -1.32 -6.48
C GLY A 198 1.46 -2.56 -5.87
N ASN A 199 0.77 -3.71 -5.83
CA ASN A 199 1.32 -4.98 -5.36
C ASN A 199 0.62 -6.15 -6.07
N PRO A 200 1.36 -7.17 -6.57
CA PRO A 200 0.75 -8.30 -7.26
C PRO A 200 -0.24 -9.10 -6.40
N ASN A 201 -0.03 -9.20 -5.08
CA ASN A 201 -0.92 -9.95 -4.17
C ASN A 201 -2.32 -9.31 -4.13
N PHE A 202 -2.40 -7.98 -4.02
CA PHE A 202 -3.68 -7.27 -3.96
C PHE A 202 -4.42 -7.32 -5.29
N TYR A 203 -3.69 -7.23 -6.42
CA TYR A 203 -4.28 -7.43 -7.74
C TYR A 203 -4.80 -8.87 -7.89
N GLY A 204 -4.01 -9.84 -7.45
CA GLY A 204 -4.37 -11.25 -7.40
C GLY A 204 -5.69 -11.48 -6.65
N ASN A 205 -5.85 -10.94 -5.44
CA ASN A 205 -7.10 -11.03 -4.68
C ASN A 205 -8.30 -10.40 -5.43
N PHE A 206 -8.10 -9.25 -6.10
CA PHE A 206 -9.15 -8.64 -6.90
C PHE A 206 -9.60 -9.53 -8.06
N LEU A 207 -8.67 -10.21 -8.74
CA LEU A 207 -8.98 -11.17 -9.81
C LEU A 207 -9.72 -12.42 -9.25
N VAL A 208 -9.37 -12.85 -8.03
CA VAL A 208 -10.11 -13.90 -7.30
C VAL A 208 -11.57 -13.47 -7.04
N ILE A 209 -11.79 -12.23 -6.59
CA ILE A 209 -13.12 -11.67 -6.34
C ILE A 209 -13.95 -11.56 -7.63
N ILE A 210 -13.34 -11.12 -8.74
CA ILE A 210 -14.06 -10.95 -10.01
C ILE A 210 -14.42 -12.30 -10.67
N THR A 211 -13.64 -13.35 -10.43
CA THR A 211 -13.84 -14.66 -11.09
C THR A 211 -15.27 -15.21 -10.92
N PRO A 212 -15.82 -15.37 -9.70
CA PRO A 212 -17.20 -15.83 -9.50
C PRO A 212 -18.26 -14.88 -10.07
N ILE A 213 -17.95 -13.58 -10.09
CA ILE A 213 -18.83 -12.55 -10.67
C ILE A 213 -18.97 -12.75 -12.17
N LEU A 214 -17.87 -12.95 -12.90
CA LEU A 214 -17.89 -13.21 -14.35
C LEU A 214 -18.62 -14.52 -14.67
N ILE A 215 -18.38 -15.57 -13.89
CA ILE A 215 -19.04 -16.87 -14.05
C ILE A 215 -20.56 -16.72 -13.86
N ALA A 216 -21.00 -16.04 -12.80
CA ALA A 216 -22.42 -15.82 -12.56
C ALA A 216 -23.08 -14.94 -13.65
N LEU A 217 -22.39 -13.90 -14.12
CA LEU A 217 -22.87 -13.05 -15.22
C LEU A 217 -22.93 -13.80 -16.55
N TYR A 218 -22.01 -14.72 -16.79
CA TYR A 218 -22.07 -15.64 -17.93
C TYR A 218 -23.34 -16.50 -17.88
N PHE A 219 -23.66 -17.07 -16.72
CA PHE A 219 -24.88 -17.86 -16.54
C PHE A 219 -26.17 -17.04 -16.63
N LYS A 220 -26.17 -15.81 -16.12
CA LYS A 220 -27.28 -14.87 -16.31
C LYS A 220 -27.59 -14.67 -17.80
N ASN A 221 -26.57 -14.68 -18.65
CA ASN A 221 -26.70 -14.56 -20.11
C ASN A 221 -26.92 -15.92 -20.82
N ARG A 222 -27.53 -16.89 -20.12
CA ARG A 222 -27.90 -18.24 -20.62
C ARG A 222 -26.72 -19.13 -20.99
N GLY A 223 -25.54 -18.83 -20.44
CA GLY A 223 -24.33 -19.61 -20.66
C GLY A 223 -24.47 -21.10 -20.32
N LYS A 224 -23.75 -21.96 -21.03
CA LYS A 224 -23.69 -23.41 -20.81
C LYS A 224 -22.81 -23.76 -19.62
N THR A 225 -23.27 -24.70 -18.80
CA THR A 225 -22.67 -25.06 -17.50
C THR A 225 -21.17 -25.36 -17.52
N PHE A 226 -20.67 -26.05 -18.55
CA PHE A 226 -19.27 -26.49 -18.58
C PHE A 226 -18.29 -25.53 -19.27
N GLN A 227 -18.76 -24.57 -20.07
CA GLN A 227 -17.86 -23.75 -20.90
C GLN A 227 -16.83 -22.92 -20.10
N PRO A 228 -17.17 -22.26 -18.98
CA PRO A 228 -16.18 -21.52 -18.19
C PRO A 228 -15.05 -22.40 -17.65
N PHE A 229 -15.38 -23.62 -17.21
CA PHE A 229 -14.40 -24.57 -16.66
C PHE A 229 -13.54 -25.19 -17.76
N LEU A 230 -14.14 -25.54 -18.91
CA LEU A 230 -13.42 -26.03 -20.08
C LEU A 230 -12.46 -24.96 -20.62
N LEU A 231 -12.89 -23.70 -20.69
CA LEU A 231 -12.05 -22.59 -21.11
C LEU A 231 -10.76 -22.51 -20.26
N ILE A 232 -10.91 -22.51 -18.93
CA ILE A 232 -9.74 -22.44 -18.04
C ILE A 232 -8.87 -23.69 -18.22
N ALA A 233 -9.46 -24.88 -18.30
CA ALA A 233 -8.72 -26.13 -18.52
C ALA A 233 -7.89 -26.11 -19.82
N CYS A 234 -8.40 -25.50 -20.89
CA CYS A 234 -7.68 -25.34 -22.16
C CYS A 234 -6.65 -24.19 -22.14
N LEU A 235 -6.93 -23.10 -21.41
CA LEU A 235 -6.02 -21.94 -21.33
C LEU A 235 -4.76 -22.22 -20.51
N VAL A 236 -4.87 -23.00 -19.44
CA VAL A 236 -3.74 -23.36 -18.55
C VAL A 236 -2.52 -23.88 -19.34
N PRO A 237 -2.63 -24.93 -20.17
CA PRO A 237 -1.49 -25.43 -20.93
C PRO A 237 -0.98 -24.39 -21.95
N VAL A 238 -1.87 -23.66 -22.64
CA VAL A 238 -1.46 -22.65 -23.64
C VAL A 238 -0.60 -21.56 -23.01
N VAL A 239 -1.03 -21.02 -21.87
CA VAL A 239 -0.30 -19.95 -21.16
C VAL A 239 1.04 -20.46 -20.65
N ILE A 240 1.07 -21.63 -20.00
CA ILE A 240 2.32 -22.22 -19.48
C ILE A 240 3.32 -22.51 -20.59
N LEU A 241 2.86 -23.07 -21.71
CA LEU A 241 3.70 -23.40 -22.86
C LEU A 241 4.24 -22.12 -23.53
N THR A 242 3.41 -21.10 -23.65
CA THR A 242 3.77 -19.79 -24.22
C THR A 242 4.81 -19.09 -23.35
N ASP A 243 4.64 -19.12 -22.03
CA ASP A 243 5.57 -18.48 -21.09
C ASP A 243 6.94 -19.16 -21.09
N LYS A 244 6.99 -20.50 -21.11
CA LYS A 244 8.25 -21.25 -21.26
C LYS A 244 8.94 -20.99 -22.59
N LEU A 245 8.18 -20.76 -23.67
CA LEU A 245 8.71 -20.39 -24.98
C LEU A 245 9.38 -19.00 -24.91
N PHE A 246 8.68 -17.99 -24.37
CA PHE A 246 9.23 -16.63 -24.22
C PHE A 246 10.44 -16.57 -23.29
N ALA A 247 10.49 -17.41 -22.26
CA ALA A 247 11.61 -17.47 -21.34
C ALA A 247 12.84 -18.22 -21.91
N ASN A 248 12.76 -18.78 -23.12
CA ASN A 248 13.79 -19.65 -23.72
C ASN A 248 14.18 -20.84 -22.81
N LYS A 249 13.26 -21.27 -21.93
CA LYS A 249 13.46 -22.35 -20.93
C LYS A 249 12.96 -23.71 -21.41
N PHE A 250 12.60 -23.81 -22.69
CA PHE A 250 12.26 -25.07 -23.32
C PHE A 250 13.54 -25.75 -23.82
N GLY A 251 14.08 -26.68 -23.02
CA GLY A 251 15.11 -27.58 -23.51
C GLY A 251 14.62 -28.31 -24.76
N GLY A 252 15.39 -28.28 -25.85
CA GLY A 252 15.10 -28.98 -27.10
C GLY A 252 14.38 -28.19 -28.21
N ILE A 253 14.07 -26.90 -28.02
CA ILE A 253 13.56 -26.04 -29.10
C ILE A 253 14.73 -25.29 -29.75
N SER A 254 15.10 -25.68 -30.97
CA SER A 254 16.00 -24.92 -31.83
C SER A 254 15.25 -23.80 -32.57
N ALA A 255 15.96 -22.84 -33.17
CA ALA A 255 15.36 -21.81 -34.02
C ALA A 255 14.45 -22.38 -35.13
N HIS A 256 14.74 -23.60 -35.60
CA HIS A 256 13.93 -24.32 -36.58
C HIS A 256 12.58 -24.79 -36.02
N ASN A 257 12.55 -25.31 -34.79
CA ASN A 257 11.34 -25.84 -34.15
C ASN A 257 10.47 -24.74 -33.53
N GLN A 258 11.04 -23.55 -33.29
CA GLN A 258 10.35 -22.41 -32.69
C GLN A 258 9.13 -21.97 -33.53
N ILE A 259 9.23 -22.01 -34.86
CA ILE A 259 8.13 -21.68 -35.77
C ILE A 259 6.97 -22.67 -35.57
N TRP A 260 7.24 -23.98 -35.57
CA TRP A 260 6.21 -25.01 -35.40
C TRP A 260 5.53 -24.96 -34.03
N VAL A 261 6.29 -24.67 -32.98
CA VAL A 261 5.74 -24.47 -31.63
C VAL A 261 4.87 -23.21 -31.59
N THR A 262 5.30 -22.12 -32.22
CA THR A 262 4.52 -20.88 -32.32
C THR A 262 3.22 -21.09 -33.08
N VAL A 263 3.27 -21.78 -34.24
CA VAL A 263 2.09 -22.14 -35.03
C VAL A 263 1.14 -23.04 -34.22
N SER A 264 1.67 -24.01 -33.47
CA SER A 264 0.87 -24.90 -32.62
C SER A 264 0.18 -24.13 -31.48
N LEU A 265 0.88 -23.18 -30.86
CA LEU A 265 0.31 -22.31 -29.82
C LEU A 265 -0.77 -21.37 -30.38
N LEU A 266 -0.55 -20.80 -31.57
CA LEU A 266 -1.55 -19.99 -32.27
C LEU A 266 -2.77 -20.84 -32.65
N ALA A 267 -2.57 -22.05 -33.16
CA ALA A 267 -3.66 -22.99 -33.46
C ALA A 267 -4.44 -23.37 -32.20
N ALA A 268 -3.75 -23.60 -31.07
CA ALA A 268 -4.37 -23.86 -29.78
C ALA A 268 -5.17 -22.65 -29.28
N LEU A 269 -4.64 -21.43 -29.41
CA LEU A 269 -5.34 -20.19 -29.07
C LEU A 269 -6.58 -19.97 -29.93
N ILE A 270 -6.48 -20.20 -31.25
CA ILE A 270 -7.62 -20.14 -32.18
C ILE A 270 -8.65 -21.21 -31.81
N SER A 271 -8.22 -22.40 -31.40
CA SER A 271 -9.13 -23.46 -30.93
C SER A 271 -9.85 -23.06 -29.64
N VAL A 272 -9.16 -22.40 -28.71
CA VAL A 272 -9.78 -21.82 -27.50
C VAL A 272 -10.80 -20.76 -27.86
N LEU A 273 -10.47 -19.85 -28.79
CA LEU A 273 -11.43 -18.87 -29.31
C LEU A 273 -12.61 -19.58 -30.00
N GLY A 274 -12.37 -20.62 -30.78
CA GLY A 274 -13.39 -21.49 -31.34
C GLY A 274 -14.33 -22.04 -30.27
N VAL A 275 -13.80 -22.58 -29.17
CA VAL A 275 -14.57 -23.10 -28.02
C VAL A 275 -15.39 -22.00 -27.33
N ILE A 276 -14.83 -20.81 -27.15
CA ILE A 276 -15.53 -19.65 -26.54
C ILE A 276 -16.76 -19.26 -27.37
N TRP A 277 -16.62 -19.24 -28.69
CA TRP A 277 -17.67 -18.80 -29.60
C TRP A 277 -18.64 -19.93 -29.96
N TRP A 278 -18.19 -21.19 -29.87
CA TRP A 278 -18.97 -22.37 -30.20
C TRP A 278 -20.22 -22.50 -29.33
N LYS A 279 -21.38 -22.31 -29.96
CA LYS A 279 -22.70 -22.39 -29.32
C LYS A 279 -22.84 -21.47 -28.10
N SER A 280 -22.11 -20.35 -28.07
CA SER A 280 -22.34 -19.30 -27.08
C SER A 280 -23.72 -18.68 -27.31
N PRO A 281 -24.55 -18.52 -26.27
CA PRO A 281 -25.94 -18.09 -26.41
C PRO A 281 -26.10 -16.60 -26.73
N SER A 282 -25.09 -15.77 -26.46
CA SER A 282 -25.13 -14.33 -26.69
C SER A 282 -23.73 -13.71 -26.74
N ALA A 283 -23.61 -12.54 -27.38
CA ALA A 283 -22.37 -11.76 -27.37
C ALA A 283 -21.92 -11.38 -25.96
N SER A 284 -22.87 -11.12 -25.04
CA SER A 284 -22.56 -10.85 -23.64
C SER A 284 -21.95 -12.07 -22.93
N ALA A 285 -22.48 -13.27 -23.18
CA ALA A 285 -21.90 -14.51 -22.65
C ALA A 285 -20.48 -14.75 -23.20
N SER A 286 -20.26 -14.56 -24.50
CA SER A 286 -18.92 -14.64 -25.10
C SER A 286 -17.97 -13.62 -24.49
N GLY A 287 -18.43 -12.38 -24.27
CA GLY A 287 -17.65 -11.34 -23.62
C GLY A 287 -17.23 -11.71 -22.20
N MET A 288 -18.12 -12.30 -21.41
CA MET A 288 -17.78 -12.79 -20.06
C MET A 288 -16.73 -13.92 -20.09
N LEU A 289 -16.78 -14.82 -21.08
CA LEU A 289 -15.75 -15.85 -21.26
C LEU A 289 -14.40 -15.25 -21.67
N ILE A 290 -14.38 -14.26 -22.55
CA ILE A 290 -13.15 -13.53 -22.91
C ILE A 290 -12.56 -12.86 -21.68
N PHE A 291 -13.38 -12.17 -20.89
CA PHE A 291 -12.95 -11.56 -19.63
C PHE A 291 -12.47 -12.57 -18.61
N LEU A 292 -13.09 -13.75 -18.53
CA LEU A 292 -12.62 -14.83 -17.65
C LEU A 292 -11.25 -15.34 -18.09
N GLY A 293 -11.03 -15.52 -19.40
CA GLY A 293 -9.71 -15.88 -19.94
C GLY A 293 -8.65 -14.81 -19.68
N ALA A 294 -9.00 -13.53 -19.87
CA ALA A 294 -8.14 -12.41 -19.56
C ALA A 294 -7.79 -12.31 -18.07
N THR A 295 -8.76 -12.57 -17.19
CA THR A 295 -8.57 -12.68 -15.73
C THR A 295 -7.54 -13.76 -15.41
N PHE A 296 -7.68 -14.94 -16.03
CA PHE A 296 -6.76 -16.06 -15.82
C PHE A 296 -5.32 -15.71 -16.24
N VAL A 297 -5.12 -15.10 -17.41
CA VAL A 297 -3.78 -14.69 -17.88
C VAL A 297 -3.15 -13.69 -16.92
N ASN A 298 -3.91 -12.68 -16.48
CA ASN A 298 -3.44 -11.70 -15.50
C ASN A 298 -3.12 -12.35 -14.15
N LEU A 299 -3.97 -13.27 -13.68
CA LEU A 299 -3.76 -13.99 -12.43
C LEU A 299 -2.48 -14.83 -12.48
N TYR A 300 -2.25 -15.54 -13.59
CA TYR A 300 -1.00 -16.25 -13.87
C TYR A 300 0.20 -15.31 -13.81
N ALA A 301 0.09 -14.15 -14.47
CA ALA A 301 1.16 -13.16 -14.56
C ALA A 301 1.48 -12.45 -13.24
N THR A 302 0.60 -12.49 -12.24
CA THR A 302 0.93 -11.98 -10.89
C THR A 302 2.01 -12.83 -10.20
N GLU A 303 2.09 -14.12 -10.57
CA GLU A 303 2.87 -15.16 -9.91
C GLU A 303 2.62 -15.21 -8.39
N THR A 304 1.41 -14.93 -7.93
CA THR A 304 1.10 -14.90 -6.49
C THR A 304 0.56 -16.23 -6.01
N LYS A 305 1.24 -16.83 -5.02
CA LYS A 305 0.82 -18.11 -4.44
C LYS A 305 -0.57 -18.01 -3.80
N GLY A 306 -0.83 -16.93 -3.06
CA GLY A 306 -2.14 -16.62 -2.48
C GLY A 306 -3.26 -16.54 -3.52
N ALA A 307 -3.07 -15.83 -4.64
CA ALA A 307 -4.11 -15.71 -5.66
C ALA A 307 -4.45 -17.03 -6.33
N TRP A 308 -3.47 -17.93 -6.51
CA TRP A 308 -3.76 -19.29 -7.00
C TRP A 308 -4.62 -20.08 -6.03
N VAL A 309 -4.30 -20.06 -4.73
CA VAL A 309 -5.10 -20.73 -3.69
C VAL A 309 -6.52 -20.12 -3.63
N GLY A 310 -6.63 -18.79 -3.62
CA GLY A 310 -7.91 -18.08 -3.65
C GLY A 310 -8.73 -18.35 -4.92
N PHE A 311 -8.09 -18.39 -6.09
CA PHE A 311 -8.74 -18.66 -7.38
C PHE A 311 -9.30 -20.09 -7.43
N ILE A 312 -8.53 -21.07 -6.94
CA ILE A 312 -9.01 -22.45 -6.76
C ILE A 312 -10.24 -22.45 -5.85
N GLY A 313 -10.16 -21.77 -4.70
CA GLY A 313 -11.29 -21.61 -3.77
C GLY A 313 -12.52 -21.01 -4.45
N ALA A 314 -12.34 -19.96 -5.26
CA ALA A 314 -13.40 -19.27 -5.99
C ALA A 314 -14.05 -20.16 -7.07
N ILE A 315 -13.27 -20.95 -7.81
CA ILE A 315 -13.77 -21.90 -8.82
C ILE A 315 -14.55 -23.04 -8.16
N VAL A 316 -14.01 -23.62 -7.08
CA VAL A 316 -14.68 -24.69 -6.32
C VAL A 316 -15.98 -24.17 -5.71
N ALA A 317 -15.96 -22.99 -5.08
CA ALA A 317 -17.15 -22.34 -4.54
C ALA A 317 -18.20 -22.09 -5.63
N SER A 318 -17.80 -21.57 -6.79
CA SER A 318 -18.70 -21.33 -7.92
C SER A 318 -19.31 -22.63 -8.43
N GLY A 319 -18.49 -23.67 -8.66
CA GLY A 319 -18.94 -24.99 -9.11
C GLY A 319 -19.92 -25.64 -8.13
N PHE A 320 -19.65 -25.53 -6.83
CA PHE A 320 -20.52 -26.00 -5.76
C PHE A 320 -21.88 -25.27 -5.76
N LEU A 321 -21.88 -23.94 -5.77
CA LEU A 321 -23.11 -23.14 -5.77
C LEU A 321 -23.94 -23.39 -7.05
N ILE A 322 -23.31 -23.46 -8.22
CA ILE A 322 -23.99 -23.77 -9.49
C ILE A 322 -24.62 -25.16 -9.44
N GLY A 323 -23.84 -26.15 -8.99
CA GLY A 323 -24.28 -27.52 -8.91
C GLY A 323 -25.47 -27.73 -7.97
N LEU A 324 -25.51 -27.02 -6.85
CA LEU A 324 -26.62 -27.10 -5.90
C LEU A 324 -27.87 -26.36 -6.39
N PHE A 325 -27.72 -25.12 -6.86
CA PHE A 325 -28.84 -24.20 -7.02
C PHE A 325 -29.32 -24.03 -8.47
N LEU A 326 -28.47 -24.18 -9.48
CA LEU A 326 -28.85 -24.02 -10.90
C LEU A 326 -29.13 -25.35 -11.60
N VAL A 327 -28.44 -26.43 -11.17
CA VAL A 327 -28.52 -27.75 -11.81
C VAL A 327 -29.60 -28.64 -11.18
N GLY A 328 -29.84 -28.51 -9.87
CA GLY A 328 -30.91 -29.16 -9.13
C GLY A 328 -30.69 -30.65 -8.82
N PRO A 329 -31.47 -31.24 -7.89
CA PRO A 329 -31.22 -32.57 -7.33
C PRO A 329 -31.42 -33.74 -8.32
N LYS A 330 -32.21 -33.57 -9.38
CA LYS A 330 -32.44 -34.61 -10.41
C LYS A 330 -31.24 -34.80 -11.36
N ALA A 331 -30.34 -33.81 -11.44
CA ALA A 331 -29.12 -33.86 -12.24
C ALA A 331 -27.87 -33.99 -11.36
N ARG A 332 -27.96 -34.71 -10.23
CA ARG A 332 -26.90 -34.84 -9.22
C ARG A 332 -25.57 -35.37 -9.80
N ARG A 333 -25.62 -36.22 -10.84
CA ARG A 333 -24.43 -36.68 -11.59
C ARG A 333 -23.67 -35.53 -12.24
N LEU A 334 -24.36 -34.50 -12.74
CA LEU A 334 -23.78 -33.30 -13.33
C LEU A 334 -23.12 -32.43 -12.25
N THR A 335 -23.75 -32.26 -11.10
CA THR A 335 -23.17 -31.59 -9.93
C THR A 335 -21.89 -32.27 -9.45
N TYR A 336 -21.89 -33.61 -9.34
CA TYR A 336 -20.68 -34.36 -9.03
C TYR A 336 -19.61 -34.20 -10.11
N GLY A 337 -19.98 -34.20 -11.40
CA GLY A 337 -19.06 -33.91 -12.50
C GLY A 337 -18.40 -32.54 -12.38
N LEU A 338 -19.15 -31.48 -12.05
CA LEU A 338 -18.62 -30.14 -11.83
C LEU A 338 -17.68 -30.07 -10.61
N MET A 339 -18.03 -30.77 -9.53
CA MET A 339 -17.17 -30.86 -8.34
C MET A 339 -15.88 -31.59 -8.65
N ILE A 340 -15.94 -32.71 -9.38
CA ILE A 340 -14.76 -33.45 -9.82
C ILE A 340 -13.88 -32.58 -10.72
N ILE A 341 -14.45 -31.88 -11.71
CA ILE A 341 -13.68 -30.97 -12.58
C ILE A 341 -13.01 -29.86 -11.76
N SER A 342 -13.77 -29.24 -10.85
CA SER A 342 -13.24 -28.17 -9.97
C SER A 342 -12.14 -28.70 -9.06
N LEU A 343 -12.26 -29.93 -8.55
CA LEU A 343 -11.25 -30.60 -7.74
C LEU A 343 -10.00 -30.97 -8.56
N THR A 344 -10.16 -31.46 -9.79
CA THR A 344 -9.03 -31.73 -10.70
C THR A 344 -8.29 -30.44 -11.03
N MET A 345 -9.01 -29.34 -11.29
CA MET A 345 -8.42 -28.02 -11.47
C MET A 345 -7.71 -27.54 -10.20
N ALA A 346 -8.26 -27.82 -9.02
CA ALA A 346 -7.63 -27.53 -7.74
C ALA A 346 -6.28 -28.27 -7.58
N ILE A 347 -6.24 -29.56 -7.93
CA ILE A 347 -5.01 -30.37 -7.89
C ILE A 347 -3.96 -29.80 -8.87
N GLY A 348 -4.37 -29.45 -10.09
CA GLY A 348 -3.48 -28.82 -11.08
C GLY A 348 -2.95 -27.45 -10.61
N GLY A 349 -3.83 -26.63 -10.03
CA GLY A 349 -3.45 -25.35 -9.44
C GLY A 349 -2.48 -25.50 -8.24
N PHE A 350 -2.63 -26.56 -7.44
CA PHE A 350 -1.69 -26.87 -6.36
C PHE A 350 -0.30 -27.25 -6.89
N ALA A 351 -0.21 -27.89 -8.06
CA ALA A 351 1.07 -28.14 -8.73
C ALA A 351 1.75 -26.82 -9.14
N VAL A 352 0.98 -25.82 -9.60
CA VAL A 352 1.48 -24.45 -9.89
C VAL A 352 1.95 -23.76 -8.61
N VAL A 353 1.18 -23.84 -7.51
CA VAL A 353 1.59 -23.32 -6.20
C VAL A 353 2.89 -23.97 -5.74
N ARG A 354 3.01 -25.30 -5.85
CA ARG A 354 4.24 -26.03 -5.52
C ARG A 354 5.43 -25.58 -6.36
N HIS A 355 5.24 -25.38 -7.65
CA HIS A 355 6.27 -24.86 -8.55
C HIS A 355 6.78 -23.48 -8.09
N TYR A 356 5.89 -22.53 -7.83
CA TYR A 356 6.28 -21.21 -7.32
C TYR A 356 6.82 -21.23 -5.88
N ALA A 357 6.39 -22.21 -5.07
CA ALA A 357 6.93 -22.42 -3.73
C ALA A 357 8.40 -22.86 -3.79
N GLN A 358 8.73 -23.78 -4.70
CA GLN A 358 10.08 -24.26 -4.92
C GLN A 358 11.00 -23.18 -5.52
N GLN A 359 10.50 -22.36 -6.44
CA GLN A 359 11.28 -21.25 -7.03
C GLN A 359 11.55 -20.11 -6.05
N ARG A 360 10.62 -19.84 -5.11
CA ARG A 360 10.72 -18.73 -4.15
C ARG A 360 10.48 -19.22 -2.73
N LYS A 361 11.40 -20.05 -2.23
CA LYS A 361 11.35 -20.59 -0.86
C LYS A 361 11.42 -19.50 0.22
N GLN A 362 12.20 -18.45 0.00
CA GLN A 362 12.33 -17.29 0.90
C GLN A 362 10.97 -16.70 1.31
N SER A 363 10.03 -16.56 0.37
CA SER A 363 8.68 -16.04 0.67
C SER A 363 7.80 -16.98 1.52
N VAL A 364 8.11 -18.27 1.54
CA VAL A 364 7.44 -19.27 2.39
C VAL A 364 8.05 -19.23 3.78
N ASP A 365 9.38 -19.28 3.86
CA ASP A 365 10.11 -19.21 5.12
C ASP A 365 9.77 -17.91 5.88
N PHE A 366 9.72 -16.78 5.17
CA PHE A 366 9.27 -15.49 5.72
C PHE A 366 7.91 -15.59 6.39
N ARG A 367 6.88 -16.12 5.70
CA ARG A 367 5.53 -16.30 6.26
C ARG A 367 5.55 -17.17 7.50
N VAL A 368 6.23 -18.32 7.44
CA VAL A 368 6.27 -19.26 8.57
C VAL A 368 6.88 -18.60 9.81
N PHE A 369 8.02 -17.93 9.67
CA PHE A 369 8.64 -17.24 10.81
C PHE A 369 7.79 -16.08 11.31
N THR A 370 7.14 -15.34 10.42
CA THR A 370 6.21 -14.27 10.78
C THR A 370 4.98 -14.79 11.52
N TRP A 371 4.42 -15.92 11.09
CA TRP A 371 3.30 -16.58 11.77
C TRP A 371 3.69 -17.07 13.15
N ILE A 372 4.89 -17.63 13.31
CA ILE A 372 5.38 -18.05 14.63
C ILE A 372 5.55 -16.83 15.55
N GLY A 373 6.17 -15.73 15.07
CA GLY A 373 6.28 -14.49 15.84
C GLY A 373 4.92 -13.89 16.21
N THR A 374 3.97 -13.92 15.28
CA THR A 374 2.58 -13.50 15.50
C THR A 374 1.88 -14.37 16.54
N TRP A 375 2.11 -15.68 16.50
CA TRP A 375 1.57 -16.60 17.50
C TRP A 375 2.14 -16.32 18.89
N ASP A 376 3.44 -16.00 18.99
CA ASP A 376 4.07 -15.57 20.24
C ASP A 376 3.41 -14.29 20.80
N MET A 377 3.05 -13.34 19.92
CA MET A 377 2.30 -12.14 20.29
C MET A 377 0.87 -12.45 20.75
N ILE A 378 0.16 -13.34 20.06
CA ILE A 378 -1.20 -13.80 20.46
C ILE A 378 -1.13 -14.46 21.84
N ARG A 379 -0.13 -15.30 22.10
CA ARG A 379 0.06 -15.95 23.42
C ARG A 379 0.32 -14.94 24.54
N ALA A 380 0.91 -13.79 24.23
CA ALA A 380 1.14 -12.74 25.21
C ALA A 380 -0.15 -11.99 25.61
N GLN A 381 -1.14 -11.88 24.71
CA GLN A 381 -2.42 -11.17 24.92
C GLN A 381 -3.63 -11.91 24.29
N PRO A 382 -4.00 -13.11 24.77
CA PRO A 382 -4.86 -14.03 24.01
C PRO A 382 -6.33 -13.61 23.90
N TRP A 383 -6.89 -12.91 24.90
CA TRP A 383 -8.33 -12.69 24.98
C TRP A 383 -8.82 -11.45 24.23
N PHE A 384 -8.09 -10.34 24.34
CA PHE A 384 -8.45 -9.04 23.77
C PHE A 384 -7.47 -8.52 22.73
N GLY A 385 -6.35 -9.22 22.51
CA GLY A 385 -5.33 -8.82 21.55
C GLY A 385 -4.52 -7.61 22.00
N SER A 386 -3.74 -7.04 21.08
CA SER A 386 -2.89 -5.87 21.34
C SER A 386 -3.47 -4.54 20.83
N GLY A 387 -4.63 -4.59 20.17
CA GLY A 387 -5.29 -3.45 19.57
C GLY A 387 -5.13 -3.39 18.05
N ILE A 388 -6.19 -3.00 17.33
CA ILE A 388 -6.26 -2.98 15.87
C ILE A 388 -5.14 -2.11 15.27
N GLY A 389 -4.40 -2.66 14.30
CA GLY A 389 -3.28 -1.96 13.65
C GLY A 389 -2.09 -1.70 14.54
N SER A 390 -1.96 -2.42 15.66
CA SER A 390 -0.78 -2.36 16.52
C SER A 390 0.37 -3.24 16.00
N PHE A 391 0.13 -4.10 15.01
CA PHE A 391 1.06 -5.16 14.58
C PHE A 391 2.45 -4.63 14.28
N LYS A 392 2.58 -3.70 13.32
CA LYS A 392 3.87 -3.11 12.90
C LYS A 392 4.67 -2.47 14.03
N TRP A 393 4.02 -2.11 15.13
CA TRP A 393 4.63 -1.46 16.30
C TRP A 393 5.06 -2.46 17.38
N ALA A 394 4.29 -3.54 17.55
CA ALA A 394 4.56 -4.60 18.50
C ALA A 394 5.54 -5.64 17.94
N TYR A 395 5.43 -5.95 16.65
CA TYR A 395 6.14 -7.05 15.99
C TYR A 395 7.66 -7.00 16.12
N PRO A 396 8.36 -5.85 16.05
CA PRO A 396 9.82 -5.84 16.16
C PRO A 396 10.36 -6.42 17.49
N ALA A 397 9.56 -6.45 18.56
CA ALA A 397 9.94 -7.08 19.83
C ALA A 397 9.82 -8.63 19.82
N TYR A 398 9.07 -9.19 18.88
CA TYR A 398 8.86 -10.63 18.69
C TYR A 398 9.47 -11.15 17.38
N ARG A 399 10.05 -10.26 16.58
CA ARG A 399 10.65 -10.56 15.28
C ARG A 399 11.82 -11.52 15.46
N ARG A 400 11.79 -12.60 14.69
CA ARG A 400 12.82 -13.63 14.71
C ARG A 400 14.06 -13.19 13.90
N PRO A 401 15.29 -13.47 14.37
CA PRO A 401 16.53 -13.17 13.64
C PRO A 401 16.53 -13.66 12.18
N GLU A 402 15.90 -14.80 11.95
CA GLU A 402 15.71 -15.45 10.65
C GLU A 402 15.10 -14.53 9.61
N ILE A 403 14.13 -13.71 10.01
CA ILE A 403 13.44 -12.78 9.10
C ILE A 403 14.40 -11.69 8.63
N ILE A 404 15.20 -11.15 9.56
CA ILE A 404 16.17 -10.10 9.26
C ILE A 404 17.25 -10.63 8.32
N LEU A 405 17.66 -11.89 8.50
CA LEU A 405 18.59 -12.59 7.62
C LEU A 405 17.99 -12.87 6.23
N LEU A 406 16.71 -13.28 6.18
CA LEU A 406 15.96 -13.49 4.94
C LEU A 406 15.84 -12.19 4.14
N GLU A 407 15.43 -11.10 4.77
CA GLU A 407 15.21 -9.80 4.12
C GLU A 407 16.52 -9.07 3.80
N ALA A 408 17.61 -9.45 4.46
CA ALA A 408 18.90 -8.77 4.43
C ALA A 408 18.80 -7.27 4.79
N ARG A 409 17.78 -6.89 5.55
CA ARG A 409 17.54 -5.53 6.01
C ARG A 409 17.16 -5.54 7.48
N SER A 410 17.77 -4.62 8.22
CA SER A 410 17.51 -4.39 9.64
C SER A 410 16.26 -3.54 9.92
N ASN A 411 15.64 -2.97 8.88
CA ASN A 411 14.48 -2.10 9.04
C ASN A 411 13.20 -2.89 9.40
N THR A 412 12.24 -2.17 9.96
CA THR A 412 11.05 -2.69 10.66
C THR A 412 9.87 -3.06 9.77
N GLU A 413 10.05 -3.24 8.46
CA GLU A 413 8.95 -3.21 7.48
C GLU A 413 8.17 -4.53 7.33
N THR A 414 8.14 -5.37 8.38
CA THR A 414 7.10 -6.40 8.48
C THR A 414 5.85 -5.74 9.08
N ASP A 415 5.03 -5.15 8.21
CA ASP A 415 3.88 -4.36 8.63
C ASP A 415 2.71 -5.22 9.12
N HIS A 416 2.66 -6.49 8.70
CA HIS A 416 1.51 -7.39 8.87
C HIS A 416 1.94 -8.85 9.03
N ALA A 417 1.02 -9.70 9.50
CA ALA A 417 1.24 -11.11 9.78
C ALA A 417 1.29 -12.00 8.52
N GLU A 418 0.94 -11.48 7.34
CA GLU A 418 0.77 -12.24 6.08
C GLU A 418 -0.32 -13.35 6.16
N ASP A 419 -1.18 -13.29 7.17
CA ASP A 419 -2.40 -14.10 7.35
C ASP A 419 -3.43 -13.26 8.10
N GLU A 420 -4.57 -13.00 7.46
CA GLU A 420 -5.61 -12.14 8.02
C GLU A 420 -6.26 -12.73 9.28
N TYR A 421 -6.38 -14.05 9.38
CA TYR A 421 -7.00 -14.71 10.53
C TYR A 421 -6.10 -14.61 11.76
N LEU A 422 -4.79 -14.82 11.57
CA LEU A 422 -3.81 -14.60 12.63
C LEU A 422 -3.77 -13.13 13.06
N GLU A 423 -3.85 -12.20 12.12
CA GLU A 423 -3.80 -10.78 12.47
C GLU A 423 -5.07 -10.28 13.17
N VAL A 424 -6.26 -10.73 12.75
CA VAL A 424 -7.51 -10.45 13.49
C VAL A 424 -7.44 -11.01 14.91
N MET A 425 -6.89 -12.21 15.09
CA MET A 425 -6.69 -12.81 16.41
C MET A 425 -5.65 -12.05 17.24
N PHE A 426 -4.59 -11.55 16.62
CA PHE A 426 -3.60 -10.69 17.29
C PHE A 426 -4.20 -9.34 17.71
N ASP A 427 -4.96 -8.69 16.83
CA ASP A 427 -5.52 -7.35 17.07
C ASP A 427 -6.61 -7.34 18.13
N GLU A 428 -7.52 -8.32 18.08
CA GLU A 428 -8.78 -8.30 18.84
C GLU A 428 -8.95 -9.52 19.77
N GLY A 429 -7.95 -10.41 19.80
CA GLY A 429 -7.96 -11.62 20.62
C GLY A 429 -8.99 -12.65 20.18
N MET A 430 -9.18 -13.69 21.01
CA MET A 430 -10.17 -14.73 20.77
C MET A 430 -11.60 -14.19 20.71
N VAL A 431 -11.91 -13.11 21.45
CA VAL A 431 -13.25 -12.51 21.44
C VAL A 431 -13.55 -11.86 20.08
N GLY A 432 -12.67 -10.99 19.59
CA GLY A 432 -12.85 -10.36 18.29
C GLY A 432 -12.76 -11.36 17.14
N PHE A 433 -11.89 -12.36 17.24
CA PHE A 433 -11.84 -13.46 16.29
C PHE A 433 -13.16 -14.24 16.21
N GLY A 434 -13.81 -14.49 17.37
CA GLY A 434 -15.15 -15.08 17.41
C GLY A 434 -16.21 -14.23 16.71
N ILE A 435 -16.15 -12.90 16.86
CA ILE A 435 -17.04 -11.96 16.17
C ILE A 435 -16.79 -11.98 14.65
N PHE A 436 -15.53 -12.08 14.23
CA PHE A 436 -15.16 -12.23 12.83
C PHE A 436 -15.69 -13.51 12.20
N LEU A 437 -15.56 -14.65 12.89
CA LEU A 437 -16.17 -15.91 12.47
C LEU A 437 -17.71 -15.82 12.43
N TRP A 438 -18.32 -15.11 13.38
CA TRP A 438 -19.77 -14.89 13.37
C TRP A 438 -20.24 -14.11 12.13
N LEU A 439 -19.51 -13.07 11.70
CA LEU A 439 -19.77 -12.39 10.44
C LEU A 439 -19.70 -13.36 9.25
N ILE A 440 -18.64 -14.15 9.15
CA ILE A 440 -18.42 -15.10 8.05
C ILE A 440 -19.55 -16.12 7.96
N LEU A 441 -19.89 -16.74 9.10
CA LEU A 441 -20.93 -17.76 9.17
C LEU A 441 -22.32 -17.19 8.89
N SER A 442 -22.65 -16.02 9.46
CA SER A 442 -23.97 -15.39 9.28
C SER A 442 -24.24 -15.01 7.84
N GLY A 443 -23.32 -14.32 7.17
CA GLY A 443 -23.47 -13.95 5.76
C GLY A 443 -23.59 -15.18 4.86
N SER A 444 -22.81 -16.23 5.14
CA SER A 444 -22.82 -17.48 4.36
C SER A 444 -24.15 -18.23 4.52
N VAL A 445 -24.63 -18.39 5.75
CA VAL A 445 -25.90 -19.06 6.05
C VAL A 445 -27.07 -18.28 5.47
N VAL A 446 -27.09 -16.96 5.62
CA VAL A 446 -28.14 -16.11 5.04
C VAL A 446 -28.19 -16.24 3.52
N GLY A 447 -27.03 -16.18 2.86
CA GLY A 447 -26.95 -16.33 1.41
C GLY A 447 -27.42 -17.71 0.91
N ILE A 448 -26.99 -18.80 1.56
CA ILE A 448 -27.43 -20.16 1.23
C ILE A 448 -28.95 -20.32 1.44
N ARG A 449 -29.49 -19.82 2.56
CA ARG A 449 -30.94 -19.88 2.83
C ARG A 449 -31.75 -19.07 1.81
N LEU A 450 -31.25 -17.91 1.41
CA LEU A 450 -31.86 -17.10 0.38
C LEU A 450 -31.86 -17.82 -0.98
N LEU A 451 -30.74 -18.41 -1.39
CA LEU A 451 -30.66 -19.22 -2.60
C LEU A 451 -31.63 -20.41 -2.56
N ASN A 452 -31.69 -21.13 -1.43
CA ASN A 452 -32.67 -22.19 -1.23
C ASN A 452 -34.10 -21.66 -1.45
N ARG A 453 -34.49 -20.56 -0.80
CA ARG A 453 -35.84 -19.98 -0.96
C ARG A 453 -36.14 -19.57 -2.40
N LEU A 454 -35.20 -18.92 -3.08
CA LEU A 454 -35.37 -18.46 -4.48
C LEU A 454 -35.43 -19.62 -5.48
N THR A 455 -34.94 -20.80 -5.10
CA THR A 455 -34.91 -22.00 -5.96
C THR A 455 -35.91 -23.10 -5.57
N ALA A 456 -36.50 -23.05 -4.37
CA ALA A 456 -37.29 -24.14 -3.78
C ALA A 456 -38.78 -24.22 -4.22
N GLY A 457 -39.31 -23.26 -4.97
CA GLY A 457 -40.78 -23.16 -5.19
C GLY A 457 -41.28 -22.70 -6.57
N GLY A 458 -40.43 -22.56 -7.59
CA GLY A 458 -40.87 -22.30 -8.97
C GLY A 458 -40.65 -23.53 -9.85
N PRO A 459 -41.41 -23.74 -10.95
CA PRO A 459 -40.96 -24.66 -11.98
C PRO A 459 -39.53 -24.28 -12.33
N ARG A 460 -38.61 -25.26 -12.40
CA ARG A 460 -37.32 -25.03 -13.06
C ARG A 460 -37.71 -24.36 -14.37
N PRO A 461 -37.29 -23.10 -14.59
CA PRO A 461 -37.73 -22.41 -15.78
C PRO A 461 -37.42 -23.35 -16.95
N PRO A 462 -38.36 -23.56 -17.89
CA PRO A 462 -38.05 -24.33 -19.08
C PRO A 462 -36.78 -23.76 -19.72
N PRO A 463 -36.04 -24.53 -20.55
CA PRO A 463 -34.68 -24.17 -21.00
C PRO A 463 -34.51 -22.76 -21.58
N ASP A 464 -35.61 -22.11 -21.93
CA ASP A 464 -35.83 -20.78 -22.48
C ASP A 464 -36.13 -19.66 -21.46
N MET A 465 -36.41 -19.93 -20.18
CA MET A 465 -36.59 -18.93 -19.12
C MET A 465 -35.37 -18.85 -18.17
N ALA A 466 -35.05 -17.64 -17.71
CA ALA A 466 -33.97 -17.41 -16.75
C ALA A 466 -34.48 -17.50 -15.31
N PHE A 467 -33.62 -17.90 -14.37
CA PHE A 467 -33.92 -17.72 -12.94
C PHE A 467 -34.04 -16.23 -12.59
N ASP A 468 -34.63 -15.95 -11.42
CA ASP A 468 -34.57 -14.61 -10.82
C ASP A 468 -33.12 -14.08 -10.83
N GLU A 469 -32.92 -12.84 -11.27
CA GLU A 469 -31.61 -12.21 -11.37
C GLU A 469 -30.85 -12.23 -10.02
N ARG A 470 -31.58 -12.26 -8.89
CA ARG A 470 -31.02 -12.40 -7.54
C ARG A 470 -30.22 -13.68 -7.35
N VAL A 471 -30.63 -14.79 -7.95
CA VAL A 471 -29.93 -16.09 -7.82
C VAL A 471 -28.49 -15.94 -8.30
N TYR A 472 -28.30 -15.36 -9.49
CA TYR A 472 -26.98 -15.15 -10.07
C TYR A 472 -26.15 -14.16 -9.24
N LYS A 473 -26.73 -13.05 -8.76
CA LYS A 473 -25.99 -12.06 -7.96
C LYS A 473 -25.59 -12.60 -6.58
N VAL A 474 -26.46 -13.30 -5.89
CA VAL A 474 -26.14 -13.90 -4.58
C VAL A 474 -25.05 -14.96 -4.73
N MET A 475 -25.12 -15.79 -5.78
CA MET A 475 -24.05 -16.74 -6.09
C MET A 475 -22.72 -16.04 -6.43
N ALA A 476 -22.77 -14.96 -7.20
CA ALA A 476 -21.60 -14.14 -7.54
C ALA A 476 -20.90 -13.63 -6.28
N TYR A 477 -21.66 -12.97 -5.39
CA TYR A 477 -21.12 -12.34 -4.19
C TYR A 477 -20.66 -13.36 -3.15
N LEU A 478 -21.40 -14.46 -2.96
CA LEU A 478 -20.98 -15.57 -2.08
C LEU A 478 -19.71 -16.23 -2.59
N GLY A 479 -19.65 -16.58 -3.88
CA GLY A 479 -18.47 -17.21 -4.47
C GLY A 479 -17.25 -16.30 -4.39
N ALA A 480 -17.42 -15.00 -4.68
CA ALA A 480 -16.36 -14.00 -4.57
C ALA A 480 -15.86 -13.86 -3.12
N TRP A 481 -16.77 -13.84 -2.16
CA TRP A 481 -16.43 -13.72 -0.75
C TRP A 481 -15.72 -14.97 -0.23
N TRP A 482 -16.19 -16.17 -0.56
CA TRP A 482 -15.54 -17.43 -0.17
C TRP A 482 -14.16 -17.58 -0.82
N GLY A 483 -14.01 -17.19 -2.09
CA GLY A 483 -12.70 -17.13 -2.76
C GLY A 483 -11.72 -16.20 -2.05
N ALA A 484 -12.18 -15.00 -1.67
CA ALA A 484 -11.37 -14.04 -0.90
C ALA A 484 -11.02 -14.57 0.51
N LEU A 485 -11.96 -15.20 1.22
CA LEU A 485 -11.70 -15.81 2.53
C LEU A 485 -10.61 -16.89 2.46
N VAL A 486 -10.56 -17.66 1.38
CA VAL A 486 -9.48 -18.64 1.14
C VAL A 486 -8.15 -17.94 0.84
N HIS A 487 -8.17 -16.84 0.08
CA HIS A 487 -6.98 -16.03 -0.21
C HIS A 487 -6.32 -15.48 1.07
N TRP A 488 -7.13 -15.07 2.05
CA TRP A 488 -6.71 -14.40 3.27
C TRP A 488 -5.90 -15.27 4.26
N PHE A 489 -5.79 -16.58 4.01
CA PHE A 489 -4.83 -17.45 4.73
C PHE A 489 -3.36 -17.24 4.31
N MET A 490 -3.12 -16.51 3.23
CA MET A 490 -1.78 -16.35 2.63
C MET A 490 -1.41 -14.88 2.39
N ASP A 491 -2.28 -13.97 2.78
CA ASP A 491 -2.18 -12.52 2.56
C ASP A 491 -3.10 -11.75 3.51
N VAL A 492 -2.82 -10.47 3.72
CA VAL A 492 -3.57 -9.55 4.60
C VAL A 492 -4.37 -8.54 3.79
N SER A 493 -5.18 -9.06 2.86
CA SER A 493 -5.84 -8.23 1.87
C SER A 493 -6.87 -7.28 2.47
N VAL A 494 -7.38 -7.50 3.70
CA VAL A 494 -8.33 -6.58 4.33
C VAL A 494 -7.61 -5.32 4.84
N ARG A 495 -6.31 -5.40 5.13
CA ARG A 495 -5.52 -4.32 5.69
C ARG A 495 -5.14 -3.24 4.68
N PHE A 496 -5.18 -3.54 3.39
CA PHE A 496 -4.86 -2.59 2.32
C PHE A 496 -6.10 -2.10 1.59
N VAL A 497 -6.21 -0.79 1.39
CA VAL A 497 -7.39 -0.19 0.71
C VAL A 497 -7.64 -0.73 -0.69
N SER A 498 -6.59 -1.10 -1.42
CA SER A 498 -6.66 -1.60 -2.79
C SER A 498 -7.56 -2.83 -2.92
N SER A 499 -7.56 -3.71 -1.93
CA SER A 499 -8.31 -4.98 -1.94
C SER A 499 -9.31 -5.10 -0.78
N GLY A 500 -9.04 -4.45 0.35
CA GLY A 500 -9.84 -4.52 1.56
C GLY A 500 -11.19 -3.84 1.46
N ILE A 501 -11.37 -2.87 0.56
CA ILE A 501 -12.66 -2.17 0.38
C ILE A 501 -13.80 -3.12 -0.03
N PHE A 502 -13.48 -4.28 -0.61
CA PHE A 502 -14.44 -5.31 -0.99
C PHE A 502 -14.82 -6.28 0.16
N SER A 503 -14.02 -6.34 1.22
CA SER A 503 -14.11 -7.36 2.28
C SER A 503 -15.49 -7.42 2.95
N PHE A 504 -16.01 -6.29 3.40
CA PHE A 504 -17.33 -6.21 4.04
C PHE A 504 -18.44 -5.84 3.05
N LEU A 505 -18.08 -5.37 1.85
CA LEU A 505 -19.02 -5.12 0.77
C LEU A 505 -19.72 -6.41 0.32
N LEU A 506 -18.96 -7.46 0.04
CA LEU A 506 -19.49 -8.72 -0.49
C LEU A 506 -20.54 -9.37 0.42
N PRO A 507 -20.28 -9.61 1.72
CA PRO A 507 -21.32 -10.13 2.62
C PRO A 507 -22.50 -9.19 2.79
N ALA A 508 -22.27 -7.86 2.80
CA ALA A 508 -23.34 -6.87 2.85
C ALA A 508 -24.27 -6.94 1.63
N LEU A 509 -23.72 -7.14 0.43
CA LEU A 509 -24.51 -7.31 -0.80
C LEU A 509 -25.36 -8.58 -0.76
N VAL A 510 -24.81 -9.70 -0.29
CA VAL A 510 -25.57 -10.95 -0.09
C VAL A 510 -26.74 -10.72 0.86
N VAL A 511 -26.45 -10.11 2.00
CA VAL A 511 -27.40 -9.83 3.07
C VAL A 511 -28.49 -8.83 2.64
N SER A 512 -28.14 -7.83 1.82
CA SER A 512 -29.09 -6.80 1.37
C SER A 512 -30.31 -7.38 0.64
N PHE A 513 -30.14 -8.51 -0.06
CA PHE A 513 -31.25 -9.21 -0.73
C PHE A 513 -32.14 -10.03 0.21
N ALA A 514 -31.59 -10.50 1.34
CA ALA A 514 -32.37 -11.24 2.33
C ALA A 514 -33.28 -10.31 3.15
N ARG A 515 -32.97 -9.01 3.15
CA ARG A 515 -33.64 -7.99 3.94
C ARG A 515 -35.00 -7.61 3.36
N ASN A 516 -36.07 -8.12 3.99
CA ASN A 516 -37.49 -7.87 3.66
C ASN A 516 -37.80 -8.14 2.17
N ASP A 517 -37.66 -9.39 1.75
CA ASP A 517 -38.19 -9.96 0.50
C ASP A 517 -39.73 -10.04 0.58
N PRO A 518 -40.52 -9.33 -0.27
CA PRO A 518 -40.22 -8.87 -1.64
C PRO A 518 -39.51 -7.50 -1.76
N MET A 519 -38.64 -7.38 -2.78
CA MET A 519 -37.88 -6.15 -3.07
C MET A 519 -38.78 -5.01 -3.57
N PRO A 520 -38.36 -3.74 -3.36
CA PRO A 520 -39.00 -2.61 -4.02
C PRO A 520 -38.78 -2.69 -5.55
N ASP A 521 -39.85 -2.60 -6.33
CA ASP A 521 -39.83 -2.70 -7.80
C ASP A 521 -38.82 -1.74 -8.44
N GLN A 522 -38.80 -0.49 -7.97
CA GLN A 522 -37.76 0.50 -8.27
C GLN A 522 -37.52 1.38 -7.05
N GLN A 523 -36.29 1.36 -6.55
CA GLN A 523 -35.91 2.21 -5.41
C GLN A 523 -35.74 3.67 -5.82
N ASP A 524 -35.23 3.93 -7.03
CA ASP A 524 -35.10 5.26 -7.61
C ASP A 524 -35.79 5.29 -8.98
N ARG A 525 -36.91 6.02 -9.11
CA ARG A 525 -37.48 6.30 -10.43
C ARG A 525 -36.57 7.29 -11.18
N PRO A 526 -36.30 7.09 -12.49
CA PRO A 526 -35.52 8.05 -13.28
C PRO A 526 -36.10 9.46 -13.16
N SER A 527 -35.23 10.44 -12.91
CA SER A 527 -35.62 11.85 -12.78
C SER A 527 -34.57 12.78 -13.38
N ARG A 528 -34.97 14.02 -13.72
CA ARG A 528 -34.00 15.05 -14.15
C ARG A 528 -32.94 15.36 -13.09
N ALA A 529 -33.23 15.12 -11.81
CA ALA A 529 -32.27 15.28 -10.72
C ALA A 529 -31.10 14.28 -10.83
N ASP A 530 -31.26 13.15 -11.52
CA ASP A 530 -30.19 12.15 -11.68
C ASP A 530 -29.03 12.66 -12.52
N LEU A 531 -29.29 13.50 -13.53
CA LEU A 531 -28.25 14.15 -14.32
C LEU A 531 -27.41 15.05 -13.43
N TRP A 532 -28.08 15.91 -12.66
CA TRP A 532 -27.42 16.87 -11.79
C TRP A 532 -26.66 16.23 -10.63
N VAL A 533 -27.20 15.16 -10.05
CA VAL A 533 -26.48 14.36 -9.05
C VAL A 533 -25.19 13.79 -9.64
N ARG A 534 -25.22 13.28 -10.86
CA ARG A 534 -24.01 12.80 -11.55
C ARG A 534 -23.01 13.90 -11.82
N MET A 535 -23.47 15.03 -12.35
CA MET A 535 -22.62 16.20 -12.56
C MET A 535 -22.01 16.67 -11.24
N GLY A 536 -22.78 16.73 -10.16
CA GLY A 536 -22.30 17.08 -8.83
C GLY A 536 -21.23 16.13 -8.31
N VAL A 537 -21.43 14.81 -8.45
CA VAL A 537 -20.42 13.80 -8.06
C VAL A 537 -19.15 13.93 -8.91
N ALA A 538 -19.28 14.14 -10.23
CA ALA A 538 -18.13 14.32 -11.11
C ALA A 538 -17.38 15.62 -10.80
N VAL A 539 -18.10 16.74 -10.65
CA VAL A 539 -17.55 18.05 -10.28
C VAL A 539 -16.89 18.02 -8.91
N PHE A 540 -17.48 17.32 -7.94
CA PHE A 540 -16.85 17.12 -6.63
C PHE A 540 -15.47 16.47 -6.76
N TRP A 541 -15.38 15.34 -7.46
CA TRP A 541 -14.11 14.65 -7.65
C TRP A 541 -13.12 15.46 -8.50
N MET A 542 -13.60 16.23 -9.50
CA MET A 542 -12.75 17.18 -10.23
C MET A 542 -12.22 18.29 -9.31
N ALA A 543 -13.08 18.92 -8.52
CA ALA A 543 -12.73 20.03 -7.64
C ALA A 543 -11.77 19.61 -6.51
N PHE A 544 -11.89 18.39 -6.01
CA PHE A 544 -10.96 17.82 -5.04
C PHE A 544 -9.51 17.82 -5.56
N PHE A 545 -9.31 17.68 -6.87
CA PHE A 545 -8.01 17.79 -7.53
C PHE A 545 -7.60 19.21 -7.92
N LEU A 546 -8.56 20.13 -8.08
CA LEU A 546 -8.30 21.52 -8.49
C LEU A 546 -7.89 22.45 -7.33
N PHE A 547 -7.92 22.01 -6.07
CA PHE A 547 -7.65 22.89 -4.92
C PHE A 547 -6.16 22.94 -4.51
N PRO A 548 -5.48 24.10 -4.62
CA PRO A 548 -4.03 24.17 -4.69
C PRO A 548 -3.35 24.04 -3.31
N ASP A 549 -2.44 23.08 -3.18
CA ASP A 549 -1.12 23.38 -2.62
C ASP A 549 -0.24 23.76 -3.83
N LYS A 550 0.62 24.78 -3.72
CA LYS A 550 1.46 25.25 -4.83
C LYS A 550 2.35 24.12 -5.38
N THR A 551 2.71 23.18 -4.52
CA THR A 551 3.41 21.92 -4.85
C THR A 551 2.71 21.04 -5.91
N LEU A 552 1.38 21.10 -6.03
CA LEU A 552 0.60 20.27 -6.96
C LEU A 552 0.25 20.97 -8.28
N LYS A 553 0.34 22.31 -8.34
CA LYS A 553 -0.05 23.13 -9.51
C LYS A 553 0.71 22.77 -10.81
N PRO A 554 2.02 22.45 -10.80
CA PRO A 554 2.73 22.09 -12.03
C PRO A 554 2.38 20.69 -12.56
N MET A 555 1.71 19.86 -11.75
CA MET A 555 1.74 18.40 -11.92
C MET A 555 0.46 17.79 -12.49
N ILE A 556 -0.64 18.54 -12.50
CA ILE A 556 -1.90 18.12 -13.11
C ILE A 556 -2.45 19.32 -13.89
N ALA A 557 -2.21 19.35 -15.21
CA ALA A 557 -2.79 20.37 -16.07
C ALA A 557 -4.31 20.40 -15.81
N PRO A 558 -4.93 21.59 -15.58
CA PRO A 558 -6.38 21.71 -15.40
C PRO A 558 -7.18 20.98 -16.50
N GLY A 559 -6.63 20.92 -17.72
CA GLY A 559 -7.17 20.14 -18.84
C GLY A 559 -7.24 18.62 -18.59
N GLY A 560 -6.25 18.01 -17.93
CA GLY A 560 -6.27 16.58 -17.59
C GLY A 560 -7.33 16.21 -16.54
N ILE A 561 -7.66 17.13 -15.64
CA ILE A 561 -8.72 16.94 -14.63
C ILE A 561 -10.11 17.09 -15.25
N LEU A 562 -10.28 18.11 -16.11
CA LEU A 562 -11.52 18.31 -16.88
C LEU A 562 -11.77 17.13 -17.83
N PHE A 563 -10.72 16.60 -18.46
CA PHE A 563 -10.78 15.37 -19.27
C PHE A 563 -11.22 14.15 -18.43
N MET A 564 -10.63 13.95 -17.25
CA MET A 564 -10.99 12.82 -16.37
C MET A 564 -12.46 12.91 -15.91
N GLY A 565 -12.94 14.10 -15.52
CA GLY A 565 -14.33 14.30 -15.15
C GLY A 565 -15.30 14.14 -16.32
N ALA A 566 -14.93 14.60 -17.53
CA ALA A 566 -15.68 14.34 -18.74
C ALA A 566 -15.73 12.84 -19.07
N CYS A 567 -14.62 12.12 -18.94
CA CYS A 567 -14.56 10.67 -19.10
C CYS A 567 -15.44 9.93 -18.08
N LEU A 568 -15.47 10.35 -16.81
CA LEU A 568 -16.34 9.76 -15.79
C LEU A 568 -17.82 9.98 -16.09
N LEU A 569 -18.18 11.17 -16.59
CA LEU A 569 -19.54 11.49 -17.03
C LEU A 569 -19.95 10.66 -18.25
N VAL A 570 -19.10 10.58 -19.27
CA VAL A 570 -19.32 9.79 -20.49
C VAL A 570 -19.41 8.30 -20.18
N LEU A 571 -18.49 7.78 -19.37
CA LEU A 571 -18.53 6.38 -18.93
C LEU A 571 -19.81 6.10 -18.14
N GLY A 572 -20.21 7.01 -17.25
CA GLY A 572 -21.47 6.92 -16.51
C GLY A 572 -22.69 6.90 -17.43
N GLU A 573 -22.73 7.72 -18.48
CA GLU A 573 -23.80 7.71 -19.47
C GLU A 573 -23.82 6.44 -20.32
N ILE A 574 -22.67 5.99 -20.84
CA ILE A 574 -22.57 4.75 -21.63
C ILE A 574 -23.04 3.55 -20.80
N LEU A 575 -22.59 3.46 -19.55
CA LEU A 575 -22.96 2.37 -18.64
C LEU A 575 -24.46 2.38 -18.31
N GLU A 576 -25.14 3.50 -18.41
CA GLU A 576 -26.59 3.58 -18.18
C GLU A 576 -27.45 3.45 -19.42
N GLN A 577 -27.11 4.13 -20.52
CA GLN A 577 -27.86 4.13 -21.79
C GLN A 577 -28.01 2.72 -22.38
N ARG A 578 -27.02 1.85 -22.19
CA ARG A 578 -27.07 0.46 -22.67
C ARG A 578 -28.13 -0.40 -21.98
N LEU A 579 -28.75 0.06 -20.88
CA LEU A 579 -29.51 -0.82 -19.97
C LEU A 579 -30.85 -0.29 -19.46
N SER A 580 -31.32 0.87 -19.94
CA SER A 580 -32.73 1.24 -19.84
C SER A 580 -33.15 1.92 -21.14
N PRO A 581 -33.74 1.19 -22.10
CA PRO A 581 -34.23 1.80 -23.34
C PRO A 581 -35.32 2.86 -23.11
N ASN A 582 -35.87 2.92 -21.90
CA ASN A 582 -36.91 3.87 -21.48
C ASN A 582 -36.39 5.09 -20.71
N THR A 583 -35.07 5.23 -20.48
CA THR A 583 -34.52 6.50 -19.96
C THR A 583 -34.55 7.54 -21.09
N PRO A 584 -35.10 8.76 -20.85
CA PRO A 584 -35.10 9.79 -21.87
C PRO A 584 -33.67 10.04 -22.36
N ARG A 585 -33.48 10.10 -23.68
CA ARG A 585 -32.21 10.49 -24.29
C ARG A 585 -31.81 11.85 -23.71
N LEU A 586 -30.83 11.86 -22.83
CA LEU A 586 -30.18 13.10 -22.41
C LEU A 586 -29.47 13.66 -23.65
N SER A 587 -29.75 14.93 -23.96
CA SER A 587 -29.20 15.58 -25.14
C SER A 587 -27.67 15.62 -25.06
N PRO A 588 -26.93 15.55 -26.18
CA PRO A 588 -25.47 15.63 -26.21
C PRO A 588 -24.90 17.03 -25.86
N TYR A 589 -25.73 18.00 -25.45
CA TYR A 589 -25.28 19.36 -25.14
C TYR A 589 -24.32 19.48 -23.93
N PRO A 590 -24.44 18.70 -22.84
CA PRO A 590 -23.43 18.69 -21.76
C PRO A 590 -22.10 18.11 -22.24
N PHE A 591 -22.13 17.15 -23.18
CA PHE A 591 -20.95 16.58 -23.84
C PHE A 591 -20.20 17.63 -24.67
N LEU A 592 -20.92 18.39 -25.51
CA LEU A 592 -20.34 19.48 -26.28
C LEU A 592 -19.81 20.57 -25.35
N LEU A 593 -20.55 20.97 -24.31
CA LEU A 593 -20.12 22.02 -23.39
C LEU A 593 -18.87 21.61 -22.59
N ALA A 594 -18.81 20.38 -22.07
CA ALA A 594 -17.65 19.89 -21.32
C ALA A 594 -16.40 19.72 -22.21
N ALA A 595 -16.57 19.17 -23.43
CA ALA A 595 -15.48 19.06 -24.40
C ALA A 595 -15.02 20.44 -24.90
N SER A 596 -15.94 21.38 -25.12
CA SER A 596 -15.62 22.76 -25.53
C SER A 596 -14.89 23.52 -24.42
N LEU A 597 -15.32 23.37 -23.17
CA LEU A 597 -14.63 23.98 -22.02
C LEU A 597 -13.24 23.38 -21.81
N CYS A 598 -13.01 22.09 -22.12
CA CYS A 598 -11.67 21.48 -22.12
C CYS A 598 -10.75 22.14 -23.16
N VAL A 599 -11.23 22.30 -24.39
CA VAL A 599 -10.46 22.93 -25.48
C VAL A 599 -10.21 24.41 -25.19
N VAL A 600 -11.19 25.13 -24.64
CA VAL A 600 -11.04 26.56 -24.31
C VAL A 600 -10.09 26.79 -23.13
N ALA A 601 -10.13 25.95 -22.09
CA ALA A 601 -9.24 26.08 -20.93
C ALA A 601 -7.77 25.76 -21.26
N GLU A 602 -7.50 24.94 -22.28
CA GLU A 602 -6.14 24.66 -22.78
C GLU A 602 -5.57 25.82 -23.63
N PHE A 603 -6.45 26.65 -24.21
CA PHE A 603 -6.07 27.78 -25.06
C PHE A 603 -5.89 29.11 -24.32
N PHE A 604 -6.45 29.25 -23.11
CA PHE A 604 -6.31 30.47 -22.30
C PHE A 604 -5.47 30.19 -21.04
N GLU A 605 -4.17 30.47 -21.12
CA GLU A 605 -3.30 30.64 -19.96
C GLU A 605 -3.86 31.79 -19.09
N ILE A 606 -4.59 31.47 -18.00
CA ILE A 606 -5.08 32.50 -17.07
C ILE A 606 -3.93 32.88 -16.11
N PRO A 607 -3.46 34.13 -16.12
CA PRO A 607 -2.36 34.57 -15.26
C PRO A 607 -2.77 34.68 -13.78
N GLU A 608 -1.75 34.60 -12.93
CA GLU A 608 -1.73 34.55 -11.48
C GLU A 608 -2.65 35.54 -10.74
N LEU A 609 -3.39 35.04 -9.74
CA LEU A 609 -3.89 35.86 -8.64
C LEU A 609 -3.00 35.66 -7.42
N GLY A 610 -2.40 36.77 -7.00
CA GLY A 610 -1.31 36.87 -6.03
C GLY A 610 -1.60 36.35 -4.62
N SER A 611 -0.50 36.00 -3.98
CA SER A 611 -0.37 35.53 -2.60
C SER A 611 -0.71 36.62 -1.57
N GLU A 612 -1.65 36.34 -0.66
CA GLU A 612 -1.56 36.75 0.76
C GLU A 612 -2.63 36.06 1.63
N GLY A 613 -2.16 35.22 2.57
CA GLY A 613 -2.56 35.25 3.98
C GLY A 613 -3.95 34.86 4.49
N LEU A 614 -5.03 34.72 3.70
CA LEU A 614 -6.39 34.72 4.31
C LEU A 614 -7.47 33.80 3.70
N THR A 615 -7.09 32.69 3.06
CA THR A 615 -8.01 31.95 2.16
C THR A 615 -8.58 30.62 2.67
N ALA A 616 -8.02 29.92 3.66
CA ALA A 616 -8.56 28.59 4.02
C ALA A 616 -9.98 28.65 4.62
N ILE A 617 -10.26 29.59 5.53
CA ILE A 617 -11.55 29.70 6.23
C ILE A 617 -12.60 30.45 5.39
N HIS A 618 -12.20 31.47 4.62
CA HIS A 618 -13.11 32.18 3.73
C HIS A 618 -13.45 31.37 2.47
N VAL A 619 -12.52 30.56 1.95
CA VAL A 619 -12.80 29.70 0.80
C VAL A 619 -13.52 28.42 1.23
N LEU A 620 -13.30 27.88 2.44
CA LEU A 620 -14.21 26.89 3.03
C LEU A 620 -15.63 27.43 3.19
N ARG A 621 -15.80 28.71 3.57
CA ARG A 621 -17.12 29.40 3.60
C ARG A 621 -17.71 29.63 2.21
N ILE A 622 -16.87 29.93 1.20
CA ILE A 622 -17.29 30.10 -0.19
C ILE A 622 -17.59 28.75 -0.86
N PHE A 623 -16.97 27.63 -0.49
CA PHE A 623 -17.24 26.31 -1.08
C PHE A 623 -18.23 25.45 -0.29
N SER A 624 -18.35 25.60 1.03
CA SER A 624 -19.59 25.25 1.72
C SER A 624 -20.72 26.09 1.12
N GLY A 625 -20.43 27.36 0.82
CA GLY A 625 -21.27 28.27 0.05
C GLY A 625 -21.57 27.76 -1.37
N LEU A 626 -20.61 27.27 -2.15
CA LEU A 626 -20.78 26.85 -3.56
C LEU A 626 -21.35 25.44 -3.69
N GLY A 627 -21.10 24.54 -2.73
CA GLY A 627 -21.81 23.27 -2.62
C GLY A 627 -23.28 23.51 -2.24
N LEU A 628 -23.53 24.38 -1.25
CA LEU A 628 -24.89 24.81 -0.86
C LEU A 628 -25.55 25.72 -1.91
N PHE A 629 -24.78 26.47 -2.69
CA PHE A 629 -25.25 27.34 -3.77
C PHE A 629 -25.45 26.54 -5.05
N PHE A 630 -24.64 25.53 -5.35
CA PHE A 630 -24.90 24.62 -6.47
C PHE A 630 -26.12 23.76 -6.18
N VAL A 631 -26.26 23.27 -4.94
CA VAL A 631 -27.49 22.63 -4.46
C VAL A 631 -28.66 23.62 -4.43
N GLY A 632 -28.46 24.86 -3.97
CA GLY A 632 -29.45 25.95 -3.96
C GLY A 632 -29.88 26.41 -5.36
N TRP A 633 -28.96 26.40 -6.30
CA TRP A 633 -29.13 26.70 -7.71
C TRP A 633 -29.81 25.53 -8.45
N LEU A 634 -29.46 24.29 -8.09
CA LEU A 634 -30.19 23.08 -8.47
C LEU A 634 -31.65 23.12 -8.01
N ILE A 635 -31.91 23.62 -6.81
CA ILE A 635 -33.25 23.80 -6.23
C ILE A 635 -34.03 24.86 -7.00
N GLN A 636 -33.43 26.01 -7.28
CA GLN A 636 -34.09 27.08 -8.04
C GLN A 636 -34.45 26.64 -9.47
N ARG A 637 -33.59 25.87 -10.16
CA ARG A 637 -33.88 25.40 -11.52
C ARG A 637 -34.79 24.17 -11.58
N THR A 638 -34.73 23.26 -10.60
CA THR A 638 -35.66 22.12 -10.54
C THR A 638 -37.06 22.54 -10.08
N GLY A 639 -37.18 23.64 -9.31
CA GLY A 639 -38.48 24.24 -8.95
C GLY A 639 -39.19 24.90 -10.13
N ALA A 640 -38.47 25.53 -11.06
CA ALA A 640 -39.04 26.33 -12.14
C ALA A 640 -39.62 25.54 -13.34
N GLU A 641 -39.30 24.25 -13.49
CA GLU A 641 -39.82 23.41 -14.61
C GLU A 641 -40.82 22.32 -14.17
N SER A 642 -41.24 22.31 -12.91
CA SER A 642 -42.15 21.28 -12.36
C SER A 642 -43.64 21.49 -12.70
N SER A 643 -44.00 22.51 -13.48
CA SER A 643 -45.41 22.80 -13.82
C SER A 643 -46.03 21.90 -14.89
N SER A 644 -45.43 20.75 -15.23
CA SER A 644 -46.16 19.71 -15.98
C SER A 644 -45.82 18.29 -15.53
N LYS A 645 -46.74 17.73 -14.74
CA LYS A 645 -46.91 16.29 -14.40
C LYS A 645 -45.84 15.66 -13.49
N LEU A 646 -45.52 16.30 -12.36
CA LEU A 646 -45.10 15.59 -11.14
C LEU A 646 -46.33 15.42 -10.24
N ASP A 647 -46.49 14.24 -9.63
CA ASP A 647 -47.57 13.91 -8.70
C ASP A 647 -47.81 15.04 -7.68
N PRO A 648 -49.06 15.47 -7.42
CA PRO A 648 -49.41 16.61 -6.56
C PRO A 648 -49.26 16.32 -5.05
N LEU A 649 -48.23 15.58 -4.62
CA LEU A 649 -48.01 15.18 -3.22
C LEU A 649 -46.80 15.86 -2.55
N SER A 650 -46.27 16.96 -3.09
CA SER A 650 -45.11 17.65 -2.50
C SER A 650 -45.43 18.80 -1.52
N ASP A 651 -46.69 18.97 -1.10
CA ASP A 651 -47.10 19.97 -0.11
C ASP A 651 -46.77 19.52 1.34
N GLY A 652 -45.50 19.21 1.59
CA GLY A 652 -44.97 18.94 2.93
C GLY A 652 -44.21 20.15 3.47
N PRO A 653 -44.13 20.35 4.80
CA PRO A 653 -43.34 21.43 5.38
C PRO A 653 -41.87 21.32 4.94
N GLY A 654 -41.23 22.48 4.73
CA GLY A 654 -39.80 22.57 4.48
C GLY A 654 -38.97 21.97 5.63
N PRO A 655 -37.66 21.77 5.45
CA PRO A 655 -36.80 21.21 6.49
C PRO A 655 -36.87 22.03 7.78
N ASP A 656 -37.03 21.34 8.91
CA ASP A 656 -37.06 22.04 10.20
C ASP A 656 -35.66 22.48 10.65
N ALA A 657 -35.61 23.47 11.56
CA ALA A 657 -34.37 24.05 12.04
C ALA A 657 -33.42 23.01 12.67
N ARG A 658 -33.95 21.95 13.30
CA ARG A 658 -33.14 20.87 13.87
C ARG A 658 -32.45 20.04 12.78
N ALA A 659 -33.16 19.65 11.73
CA ALA A 659 -32.57 18.93 10.60
C ALA A 659 -31.48 19.76 9.90
N ILE A 660 -31.73 21.06 9.69
CA ILE A 660 -30.75 22.00 9.12
C ILE A 660 -29.51 22.11 10.02
N GLY A 661 -29.69 22.25 11.33
CA GLY A 661 -28.59 22.33 12.29
C GLY A 661 -27.73 21.06 12.32
N LEU A 662 -28.36 19.88 12.35
CA LEU A 662 -27.65 18.59 12.26
C LEU A 662 -26.92 18.42 10.93
N ALA A 663 -27.53 18.86 9.82
CA ALA A 663 -26.91 18.82 8.51
C ALA A 663 -25.65 19.70 8.45
N ALA A 664 -25.73 20.93 8.95
CA ALA A 664 -24.59 21.84 9.05
C ALA A 664 -23.47 21.24 9.90
N LEU A 665 -23.80 20.65 11.06
CA LEU A 665 -22.82 19.96 11.91
C LEU A 665 -22.15 18.80 11.17
N GLY A 666 -22.92 17.94 10.50
CA GLY A 666 -22.38 16.83 9.72
C GLY A 666 -21.42 17.29 8.62
N ILE A 667 -21.77 18.36 7.90
CA ILE A 667 -20.91 18.96 6.87
C ILE A 667 -19.62 19.51 7.49
N VAL A 668 -19.70 20.20 8.62
CA VAL A 668 -18.50 20.74 9.32
C VAL A 668 -17.57 19.61 9.78
N VAL A 669 -18.13 18.55 10.38
CA VAL A 669 -17.36 17.36 10.79
C VAL A 669 -16.68 16.71 9.58
N TRP A 670 -17.41 16.58 8.47
CA TRP A 670 -16.85 16.03 7.23
C TRP A 670 -15.75 16.92 6.64
N LEU A 671 -15.92 18.24 6.61
CA LEU A 671 -14.89 19.17 6.13
C LEU A 671 -13.62 19.09 6.99
N GLY A 672 -13.76 18.99 8.31
CA GLY A 672 -12.62 18.76 9.21
C GLY A 672 -11.90 17.44 8.92
N GLY A 673 -12.65 16.35 8.75
CA GLY A 673 -12.09 15.05 8.39
C GLY A 673 -11.41 15.04 7.02
N ALA A 674 -12.06 15.59 5.98
CA ALA A 674 -11.49 15.70 4.65
C ALA A 674 -10.20 16.54 4.63
N SER A 675 -10.14 17.62 5.41
CA SER A 675 -8.93 18.42 5.59
C SER A 675 -7.81 17.63 6.25
N LEU A 676 -8.12 16.78 7.24
CA LEU A 676 -7.14 15.89 7.89
C LEU A 676 -6.55 14.88 6.89
N TRP A 677 -7.40 14.19 6.12
CA TRP A 677 -6.99 13.21 5.12
C TRP A 677 -6.13 13.83 4.00
N ARG A 678 -6.50 15.04 3.57
CA ARG A 678 -5.67 15.84 2.67
C ARG A 678 -4.31 16.17 3.30
N GLY A 679 -4.29 16.50 4.58
CA GLY A 679 -3.05 16.69 5.34
C GLY A 679 -2.14 15.48 5.25
N TYR A 680 -2.65 14.26 5.44
CA TYR A 680 -1.84 13.04 5.32
C TYR A 680 -1.24 12.86 3.92
N PHE A 681 -2.02 13.11 2.87
CA PHE A 681 -1.51 13.09 1.50
C PHE A 681 -0.38 14.11 1.28
N LEU A 682 -0.57 15.36 1.73
CA LEU A 682 0.45 16.40 1.60
C LEU A 682 1.68 16.16 2.47
N GLY A 683 1.50 15.52 3.62
CA GLY A 683 2.61 15.06 4.46
C GLY A 683 3.49 14.06 3.70
N ASP A 684 2.88 13.11 3.01
CA ASP A 684 3.62 12.10 2.23
C ASP A 684 4.35 12.69 1.01
N VAL A 685 3.75 13.68 0.35
CA VAL A 685 4.43 14.46 -0.70
C VAL A 685 5.61 15.25 -0.12
N SER A 686 5.38 15.94 1.02
CA SER A 686 6.44 16.71 1.71
C SER A 686 7.59 15.79 2.14
N HIS A 687 7.29 14.56 2.57
CA HIS A 687 8.29 13.57 2.94
C HIS A 687 9.24 13.23 1.79
N ASN A 688 8.70 13.03 0.58
CA ASN A 688 9.49 12.78 -0.62
C ASN A 688 10.41 13.95 -0.98
N VAL A 689 9.89 15.18 -0.88
CA VAL A 689 10.67 16.40 -1.11
C VAL A 689 11.78 16.53 -0.06
N ALA A 690 11.49 16.23 1.20
CA ALA A 690 12.50 16.21 2.26
C ALA A 690 13.65 15.23 1.97
N ILE A 691 13.32 14.02 1.49
CA ILE A 691 14.32 13.01 1.09
C ILE A 691 15.21 13.53 -0.03
N PHE A 692 14.64 14.26 -1.00
CA PHE A 692 15.42 14.90 -2.05
C PHE A 692 16.46 15.82 -1.41
N PHE A 693 16.05 16.90 -0.74
CA PHE A 693 16.96 17.90 -0.12
C PHE A 693 17.98 17.28 0.84
N SER A 694 17.55 16.30 1.65
CA SER A 694 18.43 15.62 2.60
C SER A 694 19.58 14.92 1.89
N LYS A 695 19.37 14.34 0.70
CA LYS A 695 20.43 13.66 -0.07
C LYS A 695 21.46 14.62 -0.66
N GLN A 696 21.15 15.92 -0.79
CA GLN A 696 22.11 16.95 -1.21
C GLN A 696 22.70 17.75 -0.03
N ASN A 697 22.44 17.33 1.21
CA ASN A 697 22.83 18.04 2.42
C ASN A 697 22.30 19.48 2.46
N ILE A 698 21.06 19.69 2.01
CA ILE A 698 20.35 20.98 2.10
C ILE A 698 19.37 20.86 3.26
N TRP A 699 19.76 21.32 4.43
CA TRP A 699 19.04 21.04 5.68
C TRP A 699 17.91 22.02 5.96
N MET A 700 18.16 23.29 5.71
CA MET A 700 17.22 24.37 5.94
C MET A 700 17.46 25.50 4.96
N ARG A 701 16.52 26.44 4.87
CA ARG A 701 16.77 27.68 4.14
C ARG A 701 17.80 28.53 4.86
N SER A 702 18.96 28.74 4.24
CA SER A 702 19.98 29.64 4.78
C SER A 702 20.99 30.06 3.71
N PRO A 703 21.72 31.17 3.91
CA PRO A 703 22.79 31.59 3.01
C PRO A 703 23.85 30.51 2.76
N GLU A 704 24.09 29.64 3.76
CA GLU A 704 25.01 28.49 3.67
C GLU A 704 24.63 27.51 2.54
N PHE A 705 23.34 27.36 2.23
CA PHE A 705 22.83 26.42 1.23
C PHE A 705 22.31 27.09 -0.04
N ASP A 706 22.04 28.39 -0.03
CA ASP A 706 21.52 29.14 -1.17
C ASP A 706 22.44 29.05 -2.39
N GLU A 707 23.76 29.05 -2.19
CA GLU A 707 24.72 28.88 -3.29
C GLU A 707 24.63 27.50 -3.94
N ARG A 708 24.36 26.45 -3.17
CA ARG A 708 24.23 25.07 -3.70
C ARG A 708 23.00 24.91 -4.58
N VAL A 709 21.89 25.55 -4.20
CA VAL A 709 20.62 25.49 -4.97
C VAL A 709 20.71 26.29 -6.28
N LYS A 710 21.59 27.30 -6.32
CA LYS A 710 21.85 28.11 -7.53
C LYS A 710 22.75 27.41 -8.56
N VAL A 711 23.33 26.25 -8.24
CA VAL A 711 24.23 25.51 -9.14
C VAL A 711 23.50 25.07 -10.42
N PRO A 712 24.07 25.30 -11.62
CA PRO A 712 23.50 24.81 -12.87
C PRO A 712 23.25 23.29 -12.84
N GLY A 713 22.04 22.86 -13.19
CA GLY A 713 21.63 21.45 -13.16
C GLY A 713 20.75 21.06 -11.97
N TYR A 714 20.53 21.97 -11.00
CA TYR A 714 19.48 21.77 -10.00
C TYR A 714 18.09 21.83 -10.67
N PRO A 715 17.16 20.88 -10.39
CA PRO A 715 15.84 20.89 -11.02
C PRO A 715 15.09 22.20 -10.73
N PRO A 716 14.54 22.89 -11.76
CA PRO A 716 13.85 24.17 -11.57
C PRO A 716 12.72 24.10 -10.54
N GLU A 717 11.92 23.04 -10.59
CA GLU A 717 10.82 22.79 -9.63
C GLU A 717 11.34 22.72 -8.18
N MET A 718 12.49 22.06 -7.96
CA MET A 718 13.06 21.93 -6.62
C MET A 718 13.73 23.22 -6.14
N ARG A 719 14.23 24.05 -7.07
CA ARG A 719 14.73 25.38 -6.75
C ARG A 719 13.61 26.28 -6.27
N GLU A 720 12.49 26.31 -6.99
CA GLU A 720 11.29 27.05 -6.58
C GLU A 720 10.79 26.57 -5.22
N GLU A 721 10.71 25.25 -5.03
CA GLU A 721 10.27 24.66 -3.76
C GLU A 721 11.19 25.07 -2.59
N TYR A 722 12.51 25.06 -2.78
CA TYR A 722 13.47 25.54 -1.78
C TYR A 722 13.30 27.02 -1.46
N GLU A 723 13.09 27.85 -2.49
CA GLU A 723 12.88 29.29 -2.33
C GLU A 723 11.55 29.62 -1.62
N GLN A 724 10.55 28.75 -1.72
CA GLN A 724 9.24 28.94 -1.09
C GLN A 724 9.16 28.34 0.32
N VAL A 725 9.62 27.10 0.50
CA VAL A 725 9.37 26.30 1.72
C VAL A 725 10.66 26.11 2.52
N GLY A 726 11.75 25.71 1.89
CA GLY A 726 13.05 25.52 2.54
C GLY A 726 13.71 24.18 2.22
N GLY A 727 14.52 23.68 3.15
CA GLY A 727 15.28 22.46 3.00
C GLY A 727 14.60 21.23 3.61
N ALA A 728 15.40 20.20 3.90
CA ALA A 728 14.89 18.93 4.41
C ALA A 728 14.12 19.05 5.74
N LEU A 729 14.57 19.90 6.66
CA LEU A 729 13.95 20.05 7.99
C LEU A 729 12.53 20.59 7.89
N GLU A 730 12.32 21.67 7.13
CA GLU A 730 11.01 22.30 6.97
C GLU A 730 10.00 21.30 6.40
N HIS A 731 10.42 20.46 5.45
CA HIS A 731 9.56 19.43 4.88
C HIS A 731 9.33 18.22 5.80
N TYR A 732 10.34 17.75 6.53
CA TYR A 732 10.15 16.68 7.52
C TYR A 732 9.28 17.14 8.70
N GLU A 733 9.41 18.39 9.14
CA GLU A 733 8.58 18.99 10.18
C GLU A 733 7.14 19.13 9.70
N LYS A 734 6.90 19.68 8.49
CA LYS A 734 5.58 19.70 7.84
C LYS A 734 4.97 18.29 7.75
N THR A 735 5.77 17.28 7.42
CA THR A 735 5.33 15.88 7.41
C THR A 735 4.89 15.42 8.80
N ALA A 736 5.69 15.69 9.83
CA ALA A 736 5.42 15.28 11.21
C ALA A 736 4.23 16.03 11.85
N GLU A 737 3.95 17.25 11.40
CA GLU A 737 2.76 18.02 11.76
C GLU A 737 1.50 17.46 11.11
N LEU A 738 1.56 17.21 9.80
CA LEU A 738 0.42 16.74 9.03
C LEU A 738 0.10 15.28 9.32
N ASN A 739 1.11 14.43 9.55
CA ASN A 739 0.97 13.02 9.92
C ASN A 739 1.74 12.70 11.21
N PRO A 740 1.17 13.02 12.39
CA PRO A 740 1.84 12.79 13.67
C PRO A 740 2.11 11.32 13.99
N GLY A 741 1.44 10.38 13.33
CA GLY A 741 1.65 8.93 13.49
C GLY A 741 2.82 8.38 12.68
N PHE A 742 3.50 9.20 11.85
CA PHE A 742 4.59 8.76 10.99
C PHE A 742 5.97 8.94 11.67
N PRO A 743 6.57 7.88 12.24
CA PRO A 743 7.83 7.94 12.98
C PRO A 743 9.00 8.36 12.10
N MET A 744 8.94 8.01 10.82
CA MET A 744 10.07 8.17 9.91
C MET A 744 10.40 9.64 9.69
N ALA A 745 9.41 10.52 9.62
CA ALA A 745 9.63 11.96 9.52
C ALA A 745 10.46 12.49 10.70
N ARG A 746 10.07 12.19 11.94
CA ARG A 746 10.81 12.62 13.14
C ARG A 746 12.17 11.94 13.28
N TYR A 747 12.26 10.67 12.87
CA TYR A 747 13.54 9.96 12.80
C TYR A 747 14.51 10.65 11.83
N PHE A 748 14.04 11.08 10.66
CA PHE A 748 14.88 11.81 9.71
C PHE A 748 15.22 13.22 10.16
N VAL A 749 14.33 13.94 10.85
CA VAL A 749 14.72 15.19 11.55
C VAL A 749 15.92 14.92 12.47
N GLY A 750 15.88 13.82 13.22
CA GLY A 750 17.00 13.37 14.04
C GLY A 750 18.28 13.11 13.23
N ASN A 751 18.17 12.43 12.09
CA ASN A 751 19.33 12.17 11.21
C ASN A 751 19.92 13.45 10.62
N VAL A 752 19.08 14.37 10.15
CA VAL A 752 19.54 15.66 9.61
C VAL A 752 20.35 16.43 10.65
N TYR A 753 19.85 16.53 11.88
CA TYR A 753 20.60 17.18 12.97
C TYR A 753 21.86 16.41 13.38
N ASN A 754 21.84 15.07 13.31
CA ASN A 754 23.01 14.24 13.58
C ASN A 754 24.13 14.52 12.56
N ASP A 755 23.80 14.48 11.27
CA ASP A 755 24.72 14.70 10.16
C ASP A 755 25.22 16.14 10.15
N TRP A 756 24.34 17.12 10.38
CA TRP A 756 24.74 18.51 10.51
C TRP A 756 25.69 18.72 11.70
N GLY A 757 25.37 18.17 12.88
CA GLY A 757 26.25 18.22 14.05
C GLY A 757 27.62 17.59 13.78
N SER A 758 27.67 16.48 13.05
CA SER A 758 28.92 15.84 12.64
C SER A 758 29.75 16.69 11.68
N ASN A 759 29.12 17.33 10.68
CA ASN A 759 29.82 18.23 9.76
C ASN A 759 30.39 19.45 10.48
N VAL A 760 29.62 20.03 11.41
CA VAL A 760 30.08 21.16 12.23
C VAL A 760 31.21 20.75 13.17
N PHE A 761 31.14 19.55 13.77
CA PHE A 761 32.22 19.04 14.61
C PHE A 761 33.51 18.81 13.81
N GLU A 762 33.40 18.33 12.57
CA GLU A 762 34.58 18.19 11.70
C GLU A 762 35.23 19.53 11.41
N ALA A 763 34.44 20.57 11.11
CA ALA A 763 34.95 21.92 10.94
C ALA A 763 35.61 22.46 12.24
N SER A 764 35.07 22.11 13.40
CA SER A 764 35.68 22.41 14.71
C SER A 764 37.06 21.75 14.85
N ARG A 765 37.21 20.46 14.47
CA ARG A 765 38.49 19.76 14.48
C ARG A 765 39.52 20.43 13.57
N GLN A 766 39.11 20.79 12.36
CA GLN A 766 39.99 21.46 11.39
C GLN A 766 40.43 22.84 11.87
N ALA A 767 39.51 23.64 12.45
CA ALA A 767 39.86 24.94 13.04
C ALA A 767 40.87 24.78 14.18
N ARG A 768 40.68 23.78 15.05
CA ARG A 768 41.60 23.48 16.15
C ARG A 768 43.00 23.06 15.66
N GLN A 769 43.06 22.21 14.62
CA GLN A 769 44.33 21.79 14.00
C GLN A 769 45.10 22.97 13.39
N LYS A 770 44.39 23.99 12.89
CA LYS A 770 44.97 25.24 12.38
C LYS A 770 45.34 26.26 13.47
N GLY A 771 45.10 25.93 14.75
CA GLY A 771 45.36 26.82 15.89
C GLY A 771 44.26 27.84 16.19
N ASP A 772 43.15 27.87 15.44
CA ASP A 772 42.02 28.76 15.70
C ASP A 772 41.08 28.18 16.78
N LEU A 773 41.49 28.34 18.03
CA LEU A 773 40.78 27.80 19.19
C LEU A 773 39.40 28.44 19.39
N LYS A 774 39.23 29.73 19.08
CA LYS A 774 37.95 30.44 19.29
C LYS A 774 36.88 29.91 18.34
N THR A 775 37.21 29.78 17.06
CA THR A 775 36.28 29.21 16.07
C THR A 775 36.03 27.73 16.36
N ALA A 776 37.06 26.98 16.76
CA ALA A 776 36.91 25.59 17.15
C ALA A 776 35.89 25.41 18.30
N GLU A 777 36.01 26.16 19.40
CA GLU A 777 35.07 26.07 20.52
C GLU A 777 33.65 26.52 20.14
N THR A 778 33.53 27.55 19.31
CA THR A 778 32.22 28.02 18.80
C THR A 778 31.51 26.94 17.98
N LEU A 779 32.23 26.32 17.03
CA LEU A 779 31.72 25.22 16.21
C LEU A 779 31.44 23.98 17.07
N ARG A 780 32.27 23.68 18.07
CA ARG A 780 32.04 22.58 19.02
C ARG A 780 30.71 22.77 19.76
N ALA A 781 30.45 23.96 20.30
CA ALA A 781 29.20 24.27 20.98
C ALA A 781 27.98 24.10 20.06
N ARG A 782 28.09 24.56 18.80
CA ARG A 782 27.05 24.39 17.77
C ARG A 782 26.83 22.92 17.41
N ALA A 783 27.88 22.11 17.34
CA ALA A 783 27.76 20.67 17.11
C ALA A 783 27.00 19.96 18.25
N ILE A 784 27.28 20.32 19.51
CA ILE A 784 26.55 19.82 20.69
C ILE A 784 25.07 20.20 20.61
N GLU A 785 24.76 21.45 20.25
CA GLU A 785 23.38 21.91 20.09
C GLU A 785 22.62 21.08 19.05
N ASN A 786 23.23 20.85 17.88
CA ASN A 786 22.64 20.02 16.82
C ASN A 786 22.44 18.57 17.30
N TRP A 787 23.41 17.96 17.96
CA TRP A 787 23.25 16.62 18.53
C TRP A 787 22.17 16.54 19.61
N LYS A 788 21.98 17.59 20.43
CA LYS A 788 20.86 17.66 21.38
C LYS A 788 19.51 17.72 20.66
N LYS A 789 19.38 18.50 19.57
CA LYS A 789 18.17 18.54 18.73
C LYS A 789 17.90 17.17 18.08
N SER A 790 18.96 16.48 17.66
CA SER A 790 18.88 15.10 17.14
C SER A 790 18.32 14.13 18.20
N LEU A 791 18.85 14.18 19.42
CA LEU A 791 18.38 13.35 20.54
C LEU A 791 16.92 13.65 20.93
N ASP A 792 16.49 14.91 20.89
CA ASP A 792 15.09 15.29 21.12
C ASP A 792 14.16 14.69 20.05
N ALA A 793 14.53 14.82 18.77
CA ALA A 793 13.77 14.24 17.66
C ALA A 793 13.64 12.71 17.77
N TYR A 794 14.74 12.01 18.09
CA TYR A 794 14.71 10.58 18.38
C TYR A 794 13.90 10.23 19.63
N GLY A 795 13.95 11.07 20.67
CA GLY A 795 13.13 10.92 21.87
C GLY A 795 11.63 10.95 21.54
N LYS A 796 11.22 11.86 20.65
CA LYS A 796 9.84 11.93 20.14
C LYS A 796 9.44 10.65 19.41
N VAL A 797 10.32 10.04 18.61
CA VAL A 797 10.05 8.73 17.97
C VAL A 797 9.84 7.64 19.02
N LYS A 798 10.76 7.52 19.98
CA LYS A 798 10.69 6.49 21.03
C LYS A 798 9.44 6.60 21.91
N ALA A 799 8.88 7.80 22.07
CA ALA A 799 7.70 8.03 22.89
C ALA A 799 6.44 7.33 22.37
N PHE A 800 6.29 7.16 21.04
CA PHE A 800 5.13 6.47 20.45
C PHE A 800 5.48 5.21 19.65
N ALA A 801 6.75 5.03 19.26
CA ALA A 801 7.27 3.85 18.58
C ALA A 801 8.55 3.33 19.28
N PRO A 802 8.45 2.82 20.52
CA PRO A 802 9.60 2.38 21.32
C PRO A 802 10.42 1.25 20.68
N ASN A 803 9.78 0.43 19.84
CA ASN A 803 10.42 -0.68 19.15
C ASN A 803 10.98 -0.30 17.76
N TYR A 804 10.99 0.99 17.40
CA TYR A 804 11.56 1.46 16.14
C TYR A 804 13.09 1.34 16.16
N VAL A 805 13.58 0.19 15.72
CA VAL A 805 14.93 -0.31 16.02
C VAL A 805 16.04 0.65 15.62
N GLN A 806 15.94 1.30 14.46
CA GLN A 806 16.96 2.19 13.92
C GLN A 806 17.22 3.40 14.84
N THR A 807 16.20 3.87 15.57
CA THR A 807 16.36 5.01 16.48
C THR A 807 17.31 4.69 17.62
N HIS A 808 17.35 3.44 18.12
CA HIS A 808 18.28 3.06 19.19
C HIS A 808 19.72 3.08 18.69
N HIS A 809 20.01 2.59 17.48
CA HIS A 809 21.36 2.68 16.93
C HIS A 809 21.81 4.13 16.74
N GLN A 810 20.94 4.97 16.17
CA GLN A 810 21.29 6.38 15.91
C GLN A 810 21.53 7.16 17.21
N VAL A 811 20.69 6.96 18.24
CA VAL A 811 20.94 7.56 19.56
C VAL A 811 22.26 7.08 20.14
N GLY A 812 22.59 5.79 19.97
CA GLY A 812 23.89 5.24 20.36
C GLY A 812 25.06 5.92 19.64
N LEU A 813 24.94 6.16 18.33
CA LEU A 813 25.95 6.86 17.53
C LEU A 813 26.13 8.31 17.95
N VAL A 814 25.05 9.04 18.25
CA VAL A 814 25.15 10.43 18.73
C VAL A 814 25.92 10.48 20.05
N TYR A 815 25.57 9.61 21.01
CA TYR A 815 26.31 9.56 22.27
C TYR A 815 27.76 9.11 22.12
N LEU A 816 28.04 8.17 21.19
CA LEU A 816 29.42 7.79 20.87
C LEU A 816 30.24 9.01 20.41
N LYS A 817 29.71 9.80 19.44
CA LYS A 817 30.35 11.02 18.92
C LYS A 817 30.56 12.08 20.01
N MET A 818 29.57 12.28 20.88
CA MET A 818 29.69 13.19 22.02
C MET A 818 30.79 12.74 23.00
N GLY A 819 30.90 11.43 23.25
CA GLY A 819 31.96 10.87 24.07
C GLY A 819 33.36 11.06 23.47
N GLU A 820 33.52 10.82 22.17
CA GLU A 820 34.77 11.08 21.44
C GLU A 820 35.17 12.56 21.50
N MET A 821 34.21 13.46 21.31
CA MET A 821 34.43 14.90 21.38
C MET A 821 34.85 15.35 22.79
N GLU A 822 34.21 14.85 23.86
CA GLU A 822 34.61 15.14 25.25
C GLU A 822 35.99 14.56 25.58
N SER A 823 36.28 13.33 25.13
CA SER A 823 37.60 12.73 25.28
C SER A 823 38.69 13.55 24.58
N SER A 824 38.42 14.10 23.40
CA SER A 824 39.40 14.88 22.62
C SER A 824 39.86 16.18 23.29
N VAL A 825 39.12 16.69 24.27
CA VAL A 825 39.47 17.89 25.06
C VAL A 825 39.81 17.56 26.51
N GLY A 826 40.03 16.28 26.84
CA GLY A 826 40.46 15.84 28.16
C GLY A 826 39.33 15.65 29.18
N SER A 827 38.06 15.76 28.78
CA SER A 827 36.88 15.63 29.65
C SER A 827 36.46 14.15 29.80
N LYS A 828 37.25 13.39 30.58
CA LYS A 828 37.08 11.94 30.73
C LYS A 828 35.75 11.53 31.37
N GLU A 829 35.30 12.25 32.39
CA GLU A 829 34.06 11.94 33.12
C GLU A 829 32.82 12.05 32.21
N LYS A 830 32.72 13.12 31.43
CA LYS A 830 31.63 13.30 30.46
C LYS A 830 31.72 12.30 29.31
N ALA A 831 32.94 11.97 28.88
CA ALA A 831 33.14 10.93 27.86
C ALA A 831 32.59 9.58 28.33
N GLU A 832 32.89 9.17 29.57
CA GLU A 832 32.37 7.93 30.15
C GLU A 832 30.84 7.97 30.30
N GLU A 833 30.26 9.10 30.75
CA GLU A 833 28.80 9.26 30.83
C GLU A 833 28.13 9.01 29.47
N TYR A 834 28.65 9.63 28.40
CA TYR A 834 28.11 9.45 27.05
C TYR A 834 28.33 8.03 26.52
N TRP A 835 29.50 7.43 26.76
CA TRP A 835 29.77 6.04 26.35
C TRP A 835 28.85 5.02 27.04
N GLN A 836 28.49 5.23 28.30
CA GLN A 836 27.48 4.39 28.97
C GLN A 836 26.10 4.54 28.32
N LYS A 837 25.69 5.77 27.98
CA LYS A 837 24.44 6.02 27.24
C LYS A 837 24.48 5.39 25.84
N ALA A 838 25.63 5.42 25.16
CA ALA A 838 25.82 4.77 23.87
C ALA A 838 25.61 3.25 23.98
N LEU A 839 26.31 2.59 24.91
CA LEU A 839 26.18 1.14 25.15
C LEU A 839 24.76 0.72 25.53
N LYS A 840 24.06 1.50 26.36
CA LYS A 840 22.65 1.25 26.69
C LYS A 840 21.78 1.19 25.44
N ASN A 841 21.97 2.13 24.51
CA ASN A 841 21.18 2.20 23.29
C ASN A 841 21.58 1.12 22.27
N PHE A 842 22.86 0.81 22.13
CA PHE A 842 23.30 -0.32 21.29
C PHE A 842 22.79 -1.67 21.84
N ASN A 843 22.64 -1.81 23.15
CA ASN A 843 22.01 -3.00 23.75
C ASN A 843 20.51 -3.09 23.44
N LEU A 844 19.77 -1.98 23.51
CA LEU A 844 18.36 -1.94 23.10
C LEU A 844 18.20 -2.29 21.62
N TYR A 845 19.08 -1.75 20.76
CA TYR A 845 19.13 -2.12 19.36
C TYR A 845 19.31 -3.63 19.19
N ARG A 846 20.34 -4.20 19.85
CA ARG A 846 20.69 -5.63 19.76
C ARG A 846 19.55 -6.55 20.22
N GLN A 847 18.73 -6.13 21.17
CA GLN A 847 17.56 -6.91 21.61
C GLN A 847 16.48 -7.02 20.53
N LEU A 848 16.35 -6.01 19.65
CA LEU A 848 15.35 -5.95 18.58
C LEU A 848 15.92 -6.41 17.22
N ASP A 849 17.21 -6.23 17.01
CA ASP A 849 17.96 -6.70 15.85
C ASP A 849 19.35 -7.19 16.28
N PRO A 850 19.46 -8.50 16.56
CA PRO A 850 20.71 -9.08 17.00
C PRO A 850 21.64 -9.44 15.83
N VAL A 851 21.24 -9.24 14.57
CA VAL A 851 21.97 -9.73 13.38
C VAL A 851 22.66 -8.63 12.57
N PHE A 852 22.72 -7.40 13.09
CA PHE A 852 23.39 -6.26 12.44
C PHE A 852 24.83 -6.06 12.96
N PRO A 853 25.86 -6.52 12.22
CA PRO A 853 27.26 -6.46 12.70
C PRO A 853 27.75 -5.04 13.06
N PRO A 854 27.40 -3.96 12.33
CA PRO A 854 27.87 -2.62 12.68
C PRO A 854 27.50 -2.20 14.10
N ASN A 855 26.38 -2.66 14.67
CA ASN A 855 26.05 -2.35 16.07
C ASN A 855 27.08 -2.95 17.04
N TYR A 856 27.49 -4.20 16.82
CA TYR A 856 28.55 -4.84 17.61
C TYR A 856 29.89 -4.15 17.44
N TYR A 857 30.21 -3.69 16.23
CA TYR A 857 31.45 -2.96 15.96
C TYR A 857 31.48 -1.63 16.72
N ARG A 858 30.35 -0.92 16.82
CA ARG A 858 30.24 0.29 17.63
C ARG A 858 30.33 -0.01 19.13
N GLN A 859 29.74 -1.10 19.62
CA GLN A 859 29.93 -1.52 21.02
C GLN A 859 31.40 -1.83 21.31
N SER A 860 32.06 -2.57 20.41
CA SER A 860 33.48 -2.88 20.53
C SER A 860 34.34 -1.62 20.58
N TYR A 861 34.07 -0.68 19.67
CA TYR A 861 34.76 0.60 19.65
C TYR A 861 34.60 1.37 20.96
N VAL A 862 33.39 1.43 21.53
CA VAL A 862 33.18 2.06 22.84
C VAL A 862 33.99 1.35 23.94
N HIS A 863 33.99 0.02 23.98
CA HIS A 863 34.76 -0.74 24.97
C HIS A 863 36.27 -0.53 24.81
N PHE A 864 36.76 -0.47 23.57
CA PHE A 864 38.14 -0.15 23.25
C PHE A 864 38.54 1.24 23.75
N MET A 865 37.71 2.26 23.50
CA MET A 865 37.95 3.63 23.99
C MET A 865 37.97 3.72 25.52
N ARG A 866 37.27 2.81 26.20
CA ARG A 866 37.26 2.66 27.67
C ARG A 866 38.43 1.82 28.21
N GLY A 867 39.28 1.28 27.34
CA GLY A 867 40.39 0.40 27.70
C GLY A 867 39.99 -1.04 28.05
N ASP A 868 38.72 -1.42 27.83
CA ASP A 868 38.20 -2.77 28.10
C ASP A 868 38.34 -3.66 26.86
N MET A 869 39.57 -4.15 26.65
CA MET A 869 39.90 -5.00 25.49
C MET A 869 39.12 -6.31 25.46
N VAL A 870 38.79 -6.87 26.63
CA VAL A 870 38.05 -8.13 26.74
C VAL A 870 36.64 -7.94 26.20
N LYS A 871 35.92 -6.91 26.67
CA LYS A 871 34.58 -6.61 26.15
C LYS A 871 34.60 -6.13 24.69
N ALA A 872 35.67 -5.49 24.25
CA ALA A 872 35.83 -5.12 22.85
C ALA A 872 35.91 -6.38 21.95
N GLU A 873 36.68 -7.39 22.36
CA GLU A 873 36.76 -8.68 21.67
C GLU A 873 35.43 -9.44 21.73
N GLU A 874 34.81 -9.53 22.92
CA GLU A 874 33.50 -10.18 23.10
C GLU A 874 32.41 -9.57 22.20
N ALA A 875 32.38 -8.25 22.05
CA ALA A 875 31.42 -7.57 21.20
C ALA A 875 31.57 -8.00 19.72
N TYR A 876 32.79 -8.03 19.18
CA TYR A 876 33.02 -8.52 17.82
C TYR A 876 32.65 -10.01 17.67
N LEU A 877 33.04 -10.85 18.64
CA LEU A 877 32.68 -12.27 18.61
C LEU A 877 31.17 -12.50 18.66
N GLY A 878 30.42 -11.64 19.36
CA GLY A 878 28.96 -11.65 19.38
C GLY A 878 28.32 -11.48 17.98
N ALA A 879 28.97 -10.74 17.07
CA ALA A 879 28.48 -10.59 15.70
C ALA A 879 28.56 -11.89 14.89
N LEU A 880 29.45 -12.83 15.25
CA LEU A 880 29.64 -14.10 14.55
C LEU A 880 28.56 -15.13 14.87
N VAL A 881 27.84 -14.98 16.00
CA VAL A 881 26.80 -15.92 16.45
C VAL A 881 25.74 -16.12 15.37
N TYR A 882 25.32 -15.04 14.71
CA TYR A 882 24.24 -15.08 13.72
C TYR A 882 24.73 -15.30 12.29
N ASN A 883 26.00 -15.02 12.01
CA ASN A 883 26.59 -15.25 10.69
C ASN A 883 26.94 -16.74 10.46
N SER A 884 27.11 -17.51 11.54
CA SER A 884 27.43 -18.95 11.52
C SER A 884 26.21 -19.87 11.72
N THR A 885 25.06 -19.31 12.11
CA THR A 885 23.85 -20.09 12.34
C THR A 885 23.15 -20.46 11.04
N ASN A 886 22.97 -21.77 10.86
CA ASN A 886 22.37 -22.47 9.73
C ASN A 886 20.86 -22.20 9.53
N VAL A 887 20.33 -21.04 9.93
CA VAL A 887 18.88 -20.83 10.06
C VAL A 887 18.16 -20.65 8.73
N VAL A 888 18.91 -20.35 7.66
CA VAL A 888 18.38 -20.15 6.30
C VAL A 888 19.17 -20.90 5.21
N GLY A 889 20.11 -21.77 5.60
CA GLY A 889 21.02 -22.42 4.66
C GLY A 889 21.90 -21.45 3.87
N ARG A 890 22.15 -20.24 4.40
CA ARG A 890 23.10 -19.25 3.86
C ARG A 890 24.26 -19.05 4.83
N PHE A 891 25.47 -19.07 4.29
CA PHE A 891 26.68 -18.67 5.00
C PHE A 891 27.03 -17.23 4.62
N TYR A 892 27.33 -16.39 5.61
CA TYR A 892 27.73 -15.00 5.42
C TYR A 892 29.25 -14.86 5.58
N ASN A 893 30.00 -15.56 4.72
CA ASN A 893 31.47 -15.58 4.77
C ASN A 893 32.08 -14.19 4.61
N ASP A 894 31.43 -13.30 3.86
CA ASP A 894 31.81 -11.89 3.73
C ASP A 894 31.73 -11.14 5.08
N ARG A 895 30.62 -11.31 5.81
CA ARG A 895 30.44 -10.71 7.15
C ARG A 895 31.40 -11.31 8.17
N ASN A 896 31.67 -12.61 8.10
CA ASN A 896 32.65 -13.27 8.96
C ASN A 896 34.07 -12.74 8.69
N ALA A 897 34.46 -12.67 7.41
CA ALA A 897 35.76 -12.14 7.01
C ALA A 897 35.91 -10.68 7.47
N GLU A 898 34.90 -9.85 7.30
CA GLU A 898 34.89 -8.47 7.80
C GLU A 898 35.04 -8.42 9.33
N THR A 899 34.27 -9.24 10.06
CA THR A 899 34.30 -9.27 11.54
C THR A 899 35.68 -9.70 12.04
N TYR A 900 36.26 -10.75 11.47
CA TYR A 900 37.60 -11.21 11.82
C TYR A 900 38.68 -10.20 11.42
N SER A 901 38.53 -9.52 10.27
CA SER A 901 39.43 -8.44 9.88
C SER A 901 39.40 -7.29 10.89
N ASN A 902 38.21 -6.91 11.37
CA ASN A 902 38.07 -5.90 12.41
C ASN A 902 38.64 -6.33 13.78
N LEU A 903 38.52 -7.61 14.15
CA LEU A 903 39.22 -8.19 15.31
C LEU A 903 40.75 -8.12 15.16
N GLY A 904 41.26 -8.42 13.96
CA GLY A 904 42.67 -8.25 13.65
C GLY A 904 43.13 -6.80 13.81
N ARG A 905 42.34 -5.85 13.31
CA ARG A 905 42.58 -4.41 13.44
C ARG A 905 42.58 -3.95 14.91
N LEU A 906 41.64 -4.43 15.72
CA LEU A 906 41.59 -4.15 17.15
C LEU A 906 42.92 -4.48 17.85
N TYR A 907 43.43 -5.69 17.59
CA TYR A 907 44.68 -6.15 18.19
C TYR A 907 45.93 -5.51 17.56
N TYR A 908 45.89 -5.17 16.28
CA TYR A 908 46.96 -4.39 15.64
C TYR A 908 47.06 -2.98 16.23
N VAL A 909 45.94 -2.29 16.43
CA VAL A 909 45.93 -0.96 17.07
C VAL A 909 46.42 -1.07 18.53
N GLN A 910 46.04 -2.12 19.26
CA GLN A 910 46.58 -2.37 20.60
C GLN A 910 48.11 -2.53 20.57
N LEU A 911 48.63 -3.33 19.63
CA LEU A 911 50.07 -3.55 19.46
C LEU A 911 50.82 -2.23 19.18
N VAL A 912 50.30 -1.39 18.29
CA VAL A 912 50.88 -0.08 17.97
C VAL A 912 50.84 0.85 19.18
N ASN A 913 49.71 0.93 19.89
CA ASN A 913 49.56 1.79 21.06
C ASN A 913 50.46 1.39 22.23
N GLN A 914 50.76 0.09 22.38
CA GLN A 914 51.73 -0.41 23.36
C GLN A 914 53.19 -0.10 22.97
N ASN A 915 53.45 0.22 21.70
CA ASN A 915 54.80 0.40 21.14
C ASN A 915 54.88 1.65 20.24
N PRO A 916 54.55 2.86 20.74
CA PRO A 916 54.31 4.04 19.90
C PRO A 916 55.54 4.55 19.13
N THR A 917 56.74 4.29 19.64
CA THR A 917 58.02 4.73 19.04
C THR A 917 58.77 3.62 18.32
N ALA A 918 58.23 2.39 18.31
CA ALA A 918 58.93 1.25 17.75
C ALA A 918 58.91 1.28 16.21
N ALA A 919 60.12 1.30 15.62
CA ALA A 919 60.29 1.15 14.17
C ALA A 919 59.86 -0.24 13.68
N VAL A 920 60.12 -1.27 14.50
CA VAL A 920 59.69 -2.65 14.27
C VAL A 920 58.91 -3.13 15.50
N LEU A 921 57.70 -3.62 15.30
CA LEU A 921 56.79 -4.10 16.36
C LEU A 921 57.18 -5.51 16.85
N PRO A 922 56.89 -5.87 18.12
CA PRO A 922 57.30 -7.15 18.69
C PRO A 922 56.44 -8.33 18.18
N ALA A 923 57.03 -9.18 17.33
CA ALA A 923 56.40 -10.39 16.77
C ALA A 923 56.04 -11.46 17.83
N ASN A 924 56.66 -11.44 19.01
CA ASN A 924 56.36 -12.41 20.08
C ASN A 924 55.23 -11.94 21.02
N SER A 925 54.65 -10.76 20.77
CA SER A 925 53.59 -10.22 21.62
C SER A 925 52.27 -10.96 21.43
N ASN A 926 51.50 -11.08 22.52
CA ASN A 926 50.14 -11.62 22.46
C ASN A 926 49.23 -10.83 21.49
N ALA A 927 49.41 -9.50 21.43
CA ALA A 927 48.64 -8.64 20.52
C ALA A 927 48.97 -8.94 19.04
N PHE A 928 50.24 -9.16 18.69
CA PHE A 928 50.62 -9.62 17.35
C PHE A 928 49.99 -10.97 17.02
N GLN A 929 50.16 -11.98 17.89
CA GLN A 929 49.66 -13.33 17.66
C GLN A 929 48.14 -13.35 17.46
N LYS A 930 47.40 -12.57 18.26
CA LYS A 930 45.96 -12.41 18.08
C LYS A 930 45.61 -11.69 16.78
N ALA A 931 46.29 -10.60 16.44
CA ALA A 931 46.05 -9.87 15.20
C ALA A 931 46.27 -10.77 13.96
N GLU A 932 47.41 -11.47 13.92
CA GLU A 932 47.76 -12.42 12.86
C GLU A 932 46.70 -13.53 12.77
N ARG A 933 46.36 -14.17 13.89
CA ARG A 933 45.34 -15.23 13.94
C ARG A 933 44.00 -14.78 13.36
N TYR A 934 43.54 -13.58 13.69
CA TYR A 934 42.25 -13.08 13.21
C TYR A 934 42.28 -12.70 11.73
N TYR A 935 43.34 -12.06 11.25
CA TYR A 935 43.47 -11.82 9.81
C TYR A 935 43.55 -13.13 9.01
N LEU A 936 44.25 -14.15 9.51
CA LEU A 936 44.29 -15.46 8.87
C LEU A 936 42.90 -16.13 8.83
N LYS A 937 42.12 -16.05 9.92
CA LYS A 937 40.72 -16.49 9.91
C LYS A 937 39.85 -15.74 8.90
N ALA A 938 40.07 -14.43 8.75
CA ALA A 938 39.35 -13.64 7.75
C ALA A 938 39.64 -14.14 6.32
N LEU A 939 40.90 -14.49 6.03
CA LEU A 939 41.30 -15.08 4.76
C LEU A 939 40.76 -16.50 4.56
N GLU A 940 40.63 -17.29 5.62
CA GLU A 940 39.99 -18.60 5.59
C GLU A 940 38.50 -18.48 5.20
N GLU A 941 37.77 -17.57 5.83
CA GLU A 941 36.37 -17.28 5.46
C GLU A 941 36.24 -16.77 4.02
N ALA A 942 37.16 -15.91 3.58
CA ALA A 942 37.18 -15.45 2.19
C ALA A 942 37.37 -16.61 1.21
N LYS A 943 38.25 -17.58 1.50
CA LYS A 943 38.43 -18.78 0.67
C LYS A 943 37.15 -19.63 0.58
N LEU A 944 36.40 -19.74 1.67
CA LEU A 944 35.12 -20.46 1.68
C LEU A 944 34.06 -19.83 0.76
N SER A 945 34.22 -18.55 0.38
CA SER A 945 33.31 -17.87 -0.54
C SER A 945 33.46 -18.26 -2.02
N GLY A 946 34.46 -19.08 -2.36
CA GLY A 946 34.70 -19.58 -3.72
C GLY A 946 34.99 -18.45 -4.71
N ASN A 947 34.09 -18.23 -5.66
CA ASN A 947 34.27 -17.27 -6.77
C ASN A 947 34.34 -15.78 -6.34
N ARG A 948 34.19 -15.48 -5.05
CA ARG A 948 34.32 -14.12 -4.48
C ARG A 948 35.52 -13.98 -3.54
N GLU A 949 36.42 -14.98 -3.49
CA GLU A 949 37.59 -14.96 -2.61
C GLU A 949 38.36 -13.66 -2.77
N ASP A 950 38.70 -13.31 -4.02
CA ASP A 950 39.45 -12.11 -4.37
C ASP A 950 38.82 -10.85 -3.76
N GLN A 951 37.53 -10.60 -4.00
CA GLN A 951 36.80 -9.44 -3.51
C GLN A 951 36.78 -9.35 -1.97
N ILE A 952 36.56 -10.48 -1.29
CA ILE A 952 36.40 -10.53 0.17
C ILE A 952 37.76 -10.52 0.88
N ALA A 953 38.78 -11.13 0.27
CA ALA A 953 40.11 -11.27 0.85
C ALA A 953 40.99 -10.02 0.71
N MET A 954 40.66 -9.08 -0.20
CA MET A 954 41.46 -7.86 -0.44
C MET A 954 41.85 -7.13 0.86
N GLU A 955 40.85 -6.68 1.62
CA GLU A 955 41.07 -5.88 2.83
C GLU A 955 41.81 -6.62 3.96
N PRO A 956 41.45 -7.86 4.35
CA PRO A 956 42.21 -8.60 5.36
C PRO A 956 43.63 -8.96 4.89
N ALA A 957 43.86 -9.22 3.59
CA ALA A 957 45.19 -9.51 3.06
C ALA A 957 46.09 -8.26 3.12
N LYS A 958 45.58 -7.08 2.74
CA LYS A 958 46.31 -5.81 2.89
C LYS A 958 46.67 -5.56 4.35
N ALA A 959 45.71 -5.75 5.25
CA ALA A 959 45.93 -5.53 6.68
C ALA A 959 46.99 -6.49 7.26
N LEU A 960 46.98 -7.76 6.83
CA LEU A 960 47.99 -8.74 7.24
C LEU A 960 49.37 -8.45 6.63
N ALA A 961 49.44 -8.01 5.38
CA ALA A 961 50.70 -7.61 4.74
C ALA A 961 51.34 -6.42 5.47
N VAL A 962 50.53 -5.43 5.84
CA VAL A 962 50.96 -4.30 6.68
C VAL A 962 51.44 -4.80 8.05
N LEU A 963 50.70 -5.71 8.69
CA LEU A 963 51.11 -6.29 9.99
C LEU A 963 52.49 -6.95 9.89
N TYR A 964 52.74 -7.79 8.88
CA TYR A 964 54.03 -8.45 8.67
C TYR A 964 55.17 -7.47 8.39
N SER A 965 54.93 -6.48 7.54
CA SER A 965 55.92 -5.42 7.29
C SER A 965 56.30 -4.69 8.57
N ARG A 966 55.33 -4.40 9.44
CA ARG A 966 55.56 -3.69 10.70
C ARG A 966 56.32 -4.50 11.75
N VAL A 967 56.33 -5.84 11.67
CA VAL A 967 57.16 -6.70 12.53
C VAL A 967 58.47 -7.15 11.86
N GLY A 968 58.76 -6.64 10.66
CA GLY A 968 60.00 -6.95 9.93
C GLY A 968 59.97 -8.25 9.11
N ASP A 969 58.82 -8.91 9.00
CA ASP A 969 58.63 -10.11 8.17
C ASP A 969 58.33 -9.72 6.72
N ASN A 970 59.34 -9.16 6.05
CA ASN A 970 59.21 -8.56 4.72
C ASN A 970 58.91 -9.59 3.63
N GLU A 971 59.34 -10.85 3.79
CA GLU A 971 59.08 -11.91 2.82
C GLU A 971 57.59 -12.27 2.78
N LYS A 972 56.94 -12.51 3.93
CA LYS A 972 55.49 -12.76 3.97
C LYS A 972 54.67 -11.56 3.52
N SER A 973 55.11 -10.35 3.89
CA SER A 973 54.47 -9.12 3.42
C SER A 973 54.50 -9.03 1.89
N LYS A 974 55.67 -9.27 1.28
CA LYS A 974 55.86 -9.26 -0.17
C LYS A 974 55.01 -10.32 -0.87
N GLU A 975 54.94 -11.54 -0.33
CA GLU A 975 54.10 -12.61 -0.87
C GLU A 975 52.62 -12.20 -0.92
N LEU A 976 52.10 -11.61 0.16
CA LEU A 976 50.73 -11.12 0.21
C LEU A 976 50.50 -9.97 -0.78
N TRP A 977 51.41 -9.00 -0.88
CA TRP A 977 51.29 -7.90 -1.85
C TRP A 977 51.29 -8.38 -3.29
N LEU A 978 52.08 -9.42 -3.63
CA LEU A 978 52.05 -10.06 -4.94
C LEU A 978 50.70 -10.77 -5.19
N LYS A 979 50.14 -11.43 -4.18
CA LYS A 979 48.81 -12.04 -4.26
C LYS A 979 47.71 -10.99 -4.49
N ILE A 980 47.73 -9.90 -3.72
CA ILE A 980 46.76 -8.78 -3.83
C ILE A 980 46.84 -8.13 -5.22
N ARG A 981 48.05 -7.95 -5.76
CA ARG A 981 48.25 -7.45 -7.12
C ARG A 981 47.65 -8.39 -8.17
N GLY A 982 47.74 -9.70 -7.95
CA GLY A 982 47.10 -10.70 -8.82
C GLY A 982 45.58 -10.61 -8.82
N TRP A 983 44.97 -10.23 -7.69
CA TRP A 983 43.52 -10.04 -7.57
C TRP A 983 43.03 -8.73 -8.19
N ASN A 984 43.68 -7.60 -7.86
CA ASN A 984 43.29 -6.30 -8.39
C ASN A 984 44.52 -5.39 -8.59
N PRO A 985 45.09 -5.35 -9.81
CA PRO A 985 46.26 -4.51 -10.09
C PRO A 985 45.95 -3.01 -10.04
N GLU A 986 44.70 -2.59 -10.25
CA GLU A 986 44.28 -1.17 -10.26
C GLU A 986 43.97 -0.62 -8.86
N ASP A 987 44.09 -1.44 -7.81
CA ASP A 987 43.87 -1.01 -6.45
C ASP A 987 44.87 0.12 -6.04
N PRO A 988 44.43 1.23 -5.44
CA PRO A 988 45.30 2.36 -5.13
C PRO A 988 46.47 2.03 -4.20
N ASP A 989 46.32 1.06 -3.29
CA ASP A 989 47.40 0.65 -2.39
C ASP A 989 48.39 -0.25 -3.12
N VAL A 990 47.94 -1.11 -4.04
CA VAL A 990 48.81 -1.89 -4.92
C VAL A 990 49.65 -0.97 -5.80
N GLN A 991 49.02 0.00 -6.46
CA GLN A 991 49.73 0.99 -7.26
C GLN A 991 50.76 1.75 -6.42
N ARG A 992 50.42 2.12 -5.18
CA ARG A 992 51.37 2.78 -4.26
C ARG A 992 52.57 1.89 -3.91
N VAL A 993 52.34 0.62 -3.55
CA VAL A 993 53.39 -0.32 -3.13
C VAL A 993 54.32 -0.71 -4.28
N PHE A 994 53.79 -0.83 -5.51
CA PHE A 994 54.56 -1.28 -6.68
C PHE A 994 54.99 -0.13 -7.61
N SER A 995 54.63 1.12 -7.33
CA SER A 995 55.11 2.26 -8.10
C SER A 995 56.62 2.45 -7.93
N THR A 996 57.32 2.74 -9.03
CA THR A 996 58.77 3.00 -9.08
C THR A 996 59.14 4.46 -8.83
N ALA A 997 58.20 5.31 -8.41
CA ALA A 997 58.47 6.73 -8.21
C ALA A 997 59.23 6.98 -6.88
N PRO A 998 60.30 7.79 -6.87
CA PRO A 998 61.13 7.97 -5.68
C PRO A 998 60.39 8.74 -4.57
N VAL A 999 60.62 8.29 -3.33
CA VAL A 999 59.98 8.72 -2.07
C VAL A 999 60.27 10.20 -1.68
N SER A 1000 61.01 10.96 -2.49
CA SER A 1000 61.50 12.30 -2.11
C SER A 1000 60.58 13.49 -2.47
N ALA A 1001 59.28 13.29 -2.67
CA ALA A 1001 58.35 14.40 -2.86
C ALA A 1001 56.96 14.11 -2.29
N ARG A 1002 56.85 14.09 -0.96
CA ARG A 1002 55.59 14.30 -0.22
C ARG A 1002 55.84 14.67 1.23
#